data_AF-A0AAE8HC81-F1
#
_entry.id   AF-A0AAE8HC81-F1
#
_cell.length_a   1.000
_cell.length_b   1.000
_cell.length_c   1.000
_cell.angle_alpha   90.00
_cell.angle_beta   90.00
_cell.angle_gamma   90.00
#
_symmetry.space_group_name_H-M   'P 1'
#
loop_
_entity.id
_entity.type
_entity.pdbx_description
1 polymer ?
#
loop_
_entity_poly.entity_id
_entity_poly.type
_entity_poly.pdbx_seq_one_letter_code
_entity_poly.pdbx_strand_id
1 'polypeptide(L)'
;MSKIASGAFYEVPSSFVPMADRPSASTPLPTLSRARRSTADSSPVLSYPWTRKAVPSSNGVAAADTLLEQRLTSATQSGHGMVEVPEGSTLTPALAVYRHLLNQPPLQTWLNDQGLETATLTLHHDFIEGFITREGVRSAVRFTYTDASGWLEASASLRPLLHLLDPGDKGLTFMGEDDGWVPLAVVEQAKTRHGFHVGDVDSAWRVIGQIEQRRYLADTLEAALGDWPDATPMQWSEHPCEVSPALTLGEASQAARERLQRLVVQPDMTALLEREGFDWPGKPFRITEGRLERLSPVGGWVDLTRYVEQHPALEAERQALVGLSEPLGGAVYSTPRYDVRQLVEYLGLGSMATAGETRNVIQWLRTYLPPAPPLGDYNGLMRREWAPGTLTPEDRLALNDLAQARLGGSSARGFSALVHSTPQALHTDPQAHLTALLESPEALAFGEQLARALNWFGASGAGYELPKTVCQQLVVAAIKLHAGIDATDKPGHVAGYSVYQPANMGRTFNAVRRDIEQHLIAHKGVDPKLAVLAAHLGLAQAAPEFLVKDVPGTVHIGTPAWMELRLGCAMADQHAPGTSRAMNEEQVTHLTTLGPTSDAQAELMQLSALKIMADWGVLNGVVRLRSDGEYSRTDIQIASEAFFKQREEASLAFTDASAELPTRRTLAIKELLRVFPDTTPAGLEAMTVHIAEASERRNMASGEPRTRPIIEAYMTGDLTPGKWALSSDLRGTYRSGSTPYQQGQAPQASPEARAQLDQRIRRLPALDGLLKSAVDRHRHALQNAYATRLKLMLAELPLADRQALELGTVELFTLRGETGTTQARETASSRLAQRGRQGTVMRLEHNNQVTYYELFANGNVVRRTDLPQDLILGGLIKHERFPTPHGHVHLPVNRGTPVPFDADAYTLGTAPRSDVASEAIIIEQLGTPFAASALPASYTLQNYVPNTYGSRKTARIVEAIAQGNFYESPDALLQRATEQVPLERRREARTRAHNFLLGFVPFVGAYQEFKAGNIGSGLANLAVDTVGVAIGAAGPARGLIRSAKALAFKPLKGIARRLTAAVSPMVSTSARVKPAATFSDRAFDFLKHSGLFANAALNPLDGYPQMIRAATKGVFNVHKLILHGAKSSSKVAPHLLTAEEKLRSYLIIAAGQVDRQEPGAQSPVGSRTGVYRGAEVQSVRYGGHWYALDPLNGRPVGTPLSGFVADATP
;
A
#
# COMPACT_ATOMS: atom_id res chain seq x y z
N MET A 1 44.09 -21.96 -11.56
CA MET A 1 45.47 -22.09 -11.03
C MET A 1 45.54 -21.20 -9.80
N SER A 2 45.48 -21.72 -8.58
CA SER A 2 46.63 -22.19 -7.74
C SER A 2 47.53 -21.03 -7.25
N LYS A 3 47.95 -20.93 -5.98
CA LYS A 3 47.83 -21.82 -4.79
C LYS A 3 48.44 -21.10 -3.55
N ILE A 4 47.91 -21.35 -2.32
CA ILE A 4 48.64 -21.58 -1.02
C ILE A 4 49.45 -20.38 -0.43
N ALA A 5 49.65 -20.13 0.89
CA ALA A 5 49.63 -20.87 2.19
C ALA A 5 49.09 -19.92 3.33
N SER A 6 49.28 -20.06 4.67
CA SER A 6 49.34 -21.13 5.73
C SER A 6 49.79 -20.44 7.06
N GLY A 7 49.50 -20.84 8.31
CA GLY A 7 48.62 -21.88 8.89
C GLY A 7 49.04 -22.27 10.34
N ALA A 8 48.15 -22.96 11.09
CA ALA A 8 48.34 -23.66 12.40
C ALA A 8 48.31 -22.82 13.72
N PHE A 9 47.50 -23.08 14.76
CA PHE A 9 47.22 -24.29 15.61
C PHE A 9 48.39 -24.68 16.56
N TYR A 10 48.25 -24.89 17.89
CA TYR A 10 47.51 -25.99 18.58
C TYR A 10 47.13 -25.73 20.09
N GLU A 11 46.75 -26.77 20.86
CA GLU A 11 45.82 -26.81 22.03
C GLU A 11 46.40 -26.97 23.48
N VAL A 12 45.65 -26.51 24.52
CA VAL A 12 45.06 -27.20 25.75
C VAL A 12 45.81 -28.44 26.37
N PRO A 13 45.91 -28.76 27.71
CA PRO A 13 44.88 -28.69 28.81
C PRO A 13 45.26 -28.36 30.31
N SER A 14 44.23 -28.00 31.08
CA SER A 14 43.77 -28.43 32.45
C SER A 14 44.60 -28.49 33.77
N SER A 15 43.99 -27.89 34.82
CA SER A 15 43.68 -28.42 36.20
C SER A 15 44.56 -28.23 37.47
N PHE A 16 43.95 -27.55 38.46
CA PHE A 16 43.94 -27.73 39.94
C PHE A 16 45.03 -27.17 40.92
N VAL A 17 44.54 -26.81 42.12
CA VAL A 17 45.09 -26.06 43.30
C VAL A 17 45.61 -27.08 44.39
N PRO A 18 46.28 -26.78 45.56
CA PRO A 18 46.18 -25.59 46.45
C PRO A 18 47.37 -25.15 47.39
N MET A 19 47.10 -24.08 48.20
CA MET A 19 47.66 -23.68 49.54
C MET A 19 49.17 -23.37 49.74
N ALA A 20 49.53 -22.12 50.11
CA ALA A 20 49.78 -21.56 51.47
C ALA A 20 51.31 -21.48 51.79
N ASP A 21 51.90 -20.53 52.54
CA ASP A 21 51.35 -19.66 53.61
C ASP A 21 52.03 -18.25 53.70
N ARG A 22 51.55 -17.41 54.64
CA ARG A 22 51.94 -16.01 54.98
C ARG A 22 53.00 -15.94 56.13
N PRO A 23 53.30 -14.82 56.85
CA PRO A 23 52.87 -13.40 56.81
C PRO A 23 54.09 -12.44 56.67
N SER A 24 54.19 -11.15 57.11
CA SER A 24 53.37 -10.09 57.76
C SER A 24 54.01 -8.72 57.36
N ALA A 25 53.50 -7.50 57.60
CA ALA A 25 52.35 -6.92 58.34
C ALA A 25 51.75 -5.75 57.47
N SER A 26 50.89 -4.80 57.89
CA SER A 26 50.28 -4.45 59.18
C SER A 26 48.82 -3.94 59.02
N THR A 27 48.45 -2.77 59.57
CA THR A 27 47.07 -2.33 59.90
C THR A 27 47.00 -0.82 60.25
N PRO A 28 45.83 -0.17 60.55
CA PRO A 28 44.41 -0.63 60.52
C PRO A 28 43.36 0.33 59.87
N LEU A 29 42.09 -0.13 59.91
CA LEU A 29 40.83 0.47 59.42
C LEU A 29 40.14 1.42 60.45
N PRO A 30 39.01 2.07 60.07
CA PRO A 30 37.66 1.50 60.35
C PRO A 30 36.69 1.65 59.15
N THR A 31 35.51 1.00 59.00
CA THR A 31 34.79 -0.11 59.69
C THR A 31 33.75 -0.72 58.71
N LEU A 32 33.04 -1.81 59.09
CA LEU A 32 31.86 -2.36 58.37
C LEU A 32 30.79 -2.89 59.35
N SER A 33 29.52 -2.80 58.98
CA SER A 33 28.40 -3.54 59.58
C SER A 33 27.50 -4.16 58.47
N ARG A 34 26.74 -5.22 58.79
CA ARG A 34 26.34 -6.26 57.82
C ARG A 34 24.85 -6.67 57.94
N ALA A 35 24.33 -7.21 56.82
CA ALA A 35 23.05 -7.92 56.59
C ALA A 35 21.98 -7.08 55.86
N ARG A 36 21.16 -7.62 54.96
CA ARG A 36 20.81 -9.04 54.68
C ARG A 36 20.45 -9.20 53.18
N ARG A 37 20.77 -10.34 52.54
CA ARG A 37 20.15 -10.70 51.24
C ARG A 37 18.68 -11.05 51.45
N SER A 38 17.79 -10.57 50.59
CA SER A 38 16.64 -11.36 50.14
C SER A 38 16.84 -11.66 48.65
N THR A 39 16.77 -12.94 48.29
CA THR A 39 16.63 -13.37 46.90
C THR A 39 15.16 -13.31 46.52
N ALA A 40 14.80 -12.42 45.60
CA ALA A 40 13.51 -12.43 44.91
C ALA A 40 13.78 -12.78 43.43
N ASP A 41 12.87 -13.53 42.81
CA ASP A 41 13.08 -14.14 41.51
C ASP A 41 13.42 -13.14 40.41
N SER A 42 14.54 -13.40 39.73
CA SER A 42 14.89 -12.74 38.47
C SER A 42 14.14 -13.40 37.32
N SER A 43 12.82 -13.15 37.26
CA SER A 43 12.15 -13.17 35.95
C SER A 43 12.66 -11.97 35.14
N PRO A 44 12.95 -12.13 33.83
CA PRO A 44 13.35 -11.00 32.99
C PRO A 44 12.13 -10.12 32.74
N VAL A 45 11.94 -9.09 33.58
CA VAL A 45 11.03 -8.00 33.28
C VAL A 45 11.64 -7.23 32.11
N LEU A 46 11.07 -7.41 30.91
CA LEU A 46 11.29 -6.52 29.78
C LEU A 46 10.61 -5.19 30.12
N SER A 47 11.28 -4.34 30.91
CA SER A 47 10.77 -3.01 31.24
C SER A 47 10.78 -2.16 29.97
N TYR A 48 9.61 -1.92 29.38
CA TYR A 48 9.49 -0.98 28.28
C TYR A 48 9.79 0.44 28.81
N PRO A 49 10.80 1.15 28.27
CA PRO A 49 11.24 2.40 28.83
C PRO A 49 10.37 3.55 28.31
N TRP A 50 9.15 3.68 28.84
CA TRP A 50 8.28 4.82 28.55
C TRP A 50 9.03 6.14 28.78
N THR A 51 8.94 7.06 27.81
CA THR A 51 9.51 8.40 27.95
C THR A 51 8.94 9.06 29.20
N ARG A 52 9.81 9.42 30.14
CA ARG A 52 9.40 10.03 31.41
C ARG A 52 8.94 11.47 31.19
N LYS A 53 7.88 11.87 31.90
CA LYS A 53 7.44 13.26 31.94
C LYS A 53 8.58 14.13 32.49
N ALA A 54 8.93 15.19 31.78
CA ALA A 54 9.91 16.16 32.26
C ALA A 54 9.33 16.91 33.48
N VAL A 55 10.10 16.96 34.58
CA VAL A 55 9.71 17.70 35.78
C VAL A 55 10.42 19.05 35.75
N PRO A 56 9.72 20.19 35.64
CA PRO A 56 10.35 21.50 35.69
C PRO A 56 10.90 21.78 37.10
N SER A 57 12.13 22.28 37.18
CA SER A 57 12.71 22.75 38.44
C SER A 57 12.00 24.01 38.93
N SER A 58 11.21 23.92 39.99
CA SER A 58 10.41 25.06 40.50
C SER A 58 11.23 26.22 41.05
N ASN A 59 12.52 26.00 41.33
CA ASN A 59 13.43 27.00 41.88
C ASN A 59 14.40 27.49 40.80
N GLY A 60 14.46 28.81 40.58
CA GLY A 60 15.54 29.45 39.80
C GLY A 60 15.28 29.67 38.30
N VAL A 61 14.14 29.27 37.74
CA VAL A 61 13.85 29.36 36.28
C VAL A 61 14.14 30.75 35.71
N ALA A 62 13.65 31.82 36.35
CA ALA A 62 13.88 33.19 35.89
C ALA A 62 15.36 33.59 35.85
N ALA A 63 16.19 33.06 36.76
CA ALA A 63 17.62 33.30 36.77
C ALA A 63 18.35 32.49 35.67
N ALA A 64 17.93 31.25 35.43
CA ALA A 64 18.43 30.41 34.34
C ALA A 64 18.08 31.01 32.96
N ASP A 65 16.87 31.52 32.78
CA ASP A 65 16.44 32.20 31.56
C ASP A 65 17.15 33.54 31.34
N THR A 66 17.47 34.28 32.42
CA THR A 66 18.30 35.50 32.35
C THR A 66 19.74 35.17 31.93
N LEU A 67 20.31 34.09 32.47
CA LEU A 67 21.64 33.61 32.07
C LEU A 67 21.65 33.13 30.60
N LEU A 68 20.58 32.49 30.14
CA LEU A 68 20.40 32.11 28.74
C LEU A 68 20.40 33.34 27.82
N GLU A 69 19.72 34.43 28.19
CA GLU A 69 19.69 35.68 27.42
C GLU A 69 21.05 36.39 27.35
N GLN A 70 21.82 36.36 28.45
CA GLN A 70 23.19 36.87 28.47
C GLN A 70 24.10 36.07 27.51
N ARG A 71 23.98 34.73 27.55
CA ARG A 71 24.72 33.82 26.64
C ARG A 71 24.32 34.01 25.18
N LEU A 72 23.03 34.16 24.91
CA LEU A 72 22.48 34.44 23.58
C LEU A 72 23.09 35.74 23.01
N THR A 73 22.97 36.83 23.77
CA THR A 73 23.50 38.14 23.39
C THR A 73 25.01 38.07 23.10
N SER A 74 25.78 37.38 23.95
CA SER A 74 27.22 37.17 23.76
C SER A 74 27.54 36.34 22.52
N ALA A 75 26.77 35.29 22.23
CA ALA A 75 26.97 34.42 21.07
C ALA A 75 26.66 35.16 19.76
N THR A 76 25.54 35.90 19.69
CA THR A 76 25.17 36.73 18.53
C THR A 76 26.20 37.83 18.26
N GLN A 77 26.75 38.48 19.31
CA GLN A 77 27.82 39.47 19.17
C GLN A 77 29.17 38.88 18.75
N SER A 78 29.46 37.63 19.14
CA SER A 78 30.74 36.95 18.86
C SER A 78 30.72 36.11 17.59
N GLY A 79 29.56 35.95 16.95
CA GLY A 79 29.39 35.13 15.74
C GLY A 79 29.41 33.61 15.99
N HIS A 80 29.09 33.15 17.21
CA HIS A 80 29.04 31.72 17.52
C HIS A 80 27.72 31.09 17.04
N GLY A 81 27.79 30.01 16.26
CA GLY A 81 26.61 29.32 15.72
C GLY A 81 25.86 28.43 16.73
N MET A 82 26.42 28.18 17.91
CA MET A 82 25.85 27.35 18.98
C MET A 82 25.85 28.10 20.31
N VAL A 83 24.88 27.83 21.17
CA VAL A 83 24.78 28.38 22.52
C VAL A 83 24.47 27.28 23.55
N GLU A 84 25.09 27.34 24.73
CA GLU A 84 24.84 26.40 25.83
C GLU A 84 23.60 26.83 26.62
N VAL A 85 22.60 25.96 26.70
CA VAL A 85 21.35 26.21 27.44
C VAL A 85 21.52 25.87 28.92
N PRO A 86 21.36 26.83 29.86
CA PRO A 86 21.49 26.57 31.29
C PRO A 86 20.48 25.55 31.81
N GLU A 87 20.90 24.75 32.80
CA GLU A 87 19.97 23.91 33.55
C GLU A 87 18.90 24.75 34.26
N GLY A 88 17.66 24.25 34.26
CA GLY A 88 16.51 24.91 34.88
C GLY A 88 15.88 26.04 34.06
N SER A 89 16.34 26.29 32.83
CA SER A 89 15.67 27.21 31.90
C SER A 89 14.31 26.66 31.44
N THR A 90 13.46 27.50 30.85
CA THR A 90 12.17 27.06 30.27
C THR A 90 12.32 26.04 29.13
N LEU A 91 13.47 26.00 28.44
CA LEU A 91 13.75 25.06 27.35
C LEU A 91 14.28 23.70 27.83
N THR A 92 14.89 23.64 29.03
CA THR A 92 15.50 22.43 29.57
C THR A 92 14.55 21.21 29.59
N PRO A 93 13.25 21.32 29.94
CA PRO A 93 12.31 20.19 29.89
C PRO A 93 12.18 19.57 28.49
N ALA A 94 12.04 20.37 27.43
CA ALA A 94 11.88 19.84 26.08
C ALA A 94 13.17 19.27 25.51
N LEU A 95 14.31 19.93 25.78
CA LEU A 95 15.63 19.43 25.38
C LEU A 95 15.97 18.10 26.09
N ALA A 96 15.58 17.93 27.35
CA ALA A 96 15.76 16.67 28.08
C ALA A 96 14.99 15.50 27.44
N VAL A 97 13.74 15.73 27.01
CA VAL A 97 12.95 14.71 26.29
C VAL A 97 13.52 14.44 24.89
N TYR A 98 13.91 15.49 24.15
CA TYR A 98 14.53 15.36 22.83
C TYR A 98 15.82 14.52 22.90
N ARG A 99 16.72 14.84 23.83
CA ARG A 99 17.94 14.08 24.12
C ARG A 99 17.65 12.64 24.53
N HIS A 100 16.64 12.39 25.36
CA HIS A 100 16.25 11.02 25.72
C HIS A 100 15.83 10.21 24.48
N LEU A 101 14.96 10.77 23.63
CA LEU A 101 14.50 10.11 22.41
C LEU A 101 15.62 9.87 21.40
N LEU A 102 16.54 10.83 21.22
CA LEU A 102 17.72 10.66 20.36
C LEU A 102 18.57 9.44 20.75
N ASN A 103 18.63 9.12 22.04
CA ASN A 103 19.43 8.03 22.58
C ASN A 103 18.61 6.74 22.86
N GLN A 104 17.33 6.68 22.47
CA GLN A 104 16.54 5.45 22.59
C GLN A 104 17.01 4.35 21.61
N PRO A 105 16.96 3.05 22.01
CA PRO A 105 17.45 1.95 21.18
C PRO A 105 16.88 1.86 19.75
N PRO A 106 15.58 2.04 19.47
CA PRO A 106 15.05 1.89 18.11
C PRO A 106 15.67 2.89 17.12
N LEU A 107 15.82 4.16 17.54
CA LEU A 107 16.42 5.20 16.71
C LEU A 107 17.92 5.00 16.57
N GLN A 108 18.62 4.61 17.65
CA GLN A 108 20.04 4.27 17.59
C GLN A 108 20.32 3.08 16.67
N THR A 109 19.50 2.03 16.69
CA THR A 109 19.60 0.92 15.72
C THR A 109 19.42 1.43 14.29
N TRP A 110 18.40 2.25 14.02
CA TRP A 110 18.19 2.83 12.69
C TRP A 110 19.36 3.67 12.19
N LEU A 111 19.90 4.57 13.02
CA LEU A 111 21.06 5.41 12.69
C LEU A 111 22.29 4.56 12.34
N ASN A 112 22.54 3.50 13.11
CA ASN A 112 23.63 2.56 12.87
C ASN A 112 23.43 1.74 11.59
N ASP A 113 22.20 1.27 11.31
CA ASP A 113 21.87 0.50 10.11
C ASP A 113 22.02 1.33 8.81
N GLN A 114 21.77 2.64 8.86
CA GLN A 114 22.05 3.54 7.73
C GLN A 114 23.55 3.87 7.58
N GLY A 115 24.32 3.77 8.69
CA GLY A 115 25.75 4.08 8.78
C GLY A 115 26.05 5.57 8.98
N LEU A 116 25.15 6.30 9.66
CA LEU A 116 25.21 7.76 9.83
C LEU A 116 26.22 8.21 10.90
N GLU A 117 27.00 9.24 10.60
CA GLU A 117 27.89 9.91 11.55
C GLU A 117 27.08 10.85 12.46
N THR A 118 26.76 10.41 13.69
CA THR A 118 25.87 11.13 14.63
C THR A 118 26.25 12.60 14.86
N ALA A 119 27.55 12.89 15.01
CA ALA A 119 28.08 14.23 15.19
C ALA A 119 27.91 15.18 13.98
N THR A 120 27.32 14.70 12.88
CA THR A 120 27.05 15.48 11.66
C THR A 120 25.57 15.65 11.36
N LEU A 121 24.71 15.05 12.18
CA LEU A 121 23.27 14.98 11.91
C LEU A 121 22.58 16.32 12.18
N THR A 122 21.79 16.73 11.19
CA THR A 122 20.84 17.84 11.30
C THR A 122 19.44 17.30 10.99
N LEU A 123 18.52 17.45 11.94
CA LEU A 123 17.15 16.96 11.89
C LEU A 123 16.21 18.12 11.53
N HIS A 124 15.48 17.96 10.43
CA HIS A 124 14.47 18.88 9.92
C HIS A 124 13.05 18.29 10.08
N HIS A 125 12.03 19.08 9.75
CA HIS A 125 10.62 18.68 9.89
C HIS A 125 10.19 17.55 8.95
N ASP A 126 10.86 17.36 7.82
CA ASP A 126 10.52 16.35 6.80
C ASP A 126 11.69 15.46 6.34
N PHE A 127 12.93 15.77 6.76
CA PHE A 127 14.12 14.98 6.48
C PHE A 127 15.16 15.02 7.61
N ILE A 128 16.13 14.10 7.54
CA ILE A 128 17.39 14.15 8.29
C ILE A 128 18.54 14.13 7.29
N GLU A 129 19.57 14.94 7.54
CA GLU A 129 20.78 14.95 6.73
C GLU A 129 22.05 14.88 7.58
N GLY A 130 23.14 14.44 6.94
CA GLY A 130 24.44 14.26 7.56
C GLY A 130 25.39 13.51 6.63
N PHE A 131 26.46 12.95 7.19
CA PHE A 131 27.43 12.17 6.44
C PHE A 131 27.36 10.67 6.77
N ILE A 132 27.62 9.86 5.76
CA ILE A 132 27.94 8.43 5.89
C ILE A 132 29.35 8.17 5.39
N THR A 133 30.05 7.22 5.99
CA THR A 133 31.33 6.72 5.49
C THR A 133 31.17 5.27 5.02
N ARG A 134 31.31 5.03 3.71
CA ARG A 134 31.24 3.67 3.11
C ARG A 134 32.52 3.40 2.32
N GLU A 135 33.16 2.26 2.59
CA GLU A 135 34.42 1.85 1.94
C GLU A 135 35.55 2.91 2.02
N GLY A 136 35.54 3.75 3.06
CA GLY A 136 36.49 4.86 3.25
C GLY A 136 36.12 6.16 2.50
N VAL A 137 35.01 6.18 1.75
CA VAL A 137 34.48 7.38 1.10
C VAL A 137 33.39 8.00 1.99
N ARG A 138 33.60 9.25 2.39
CA ARG A 138 32.64 10.06 3.14
C ARG A 138 31.73 10.82 2.17
N SER A 139 30.42 10.64 2.30
CA SER A 139 29.42 11.25 1.41
C SER A 139 28.26 11.84 2.21
N ALA A 140 27.78 13.01 1.79
CA ALA A 140 26.57 13.60 2.35
C ALA A 140 25.35 12.81 1.87
N VAL A 141 24.39 12.59 2.76
CA VAL A 141 23.10 11.94 2.48
C VAL A 141 21.97 12.69 3.16
N ARG A 142 20.77 12.53 2.59
CA ARG A 142 19.51 13.01 3.14
C ARG A 142 18.50 11.87 3.07
N PHE A 143 17.79 11.63 4.18
CA PHE A 143 16.68 10.69 4.27
C PHE A 143 15.38 11.45 4.58
N THR A 144 14.32 11.11 3.87
CA THR A 144 13.04 11.81 3.81
C THR A 144 11.90 10.89 4.23
N TYR A 145 10.72 11.44 4.48
CA TYR A 145 9.53 10.63 4.80
C TYR A 145 8.99 9.77 3.65
N THR A 146 9.40 10.00 2.41
CA THR A 146 8.88 9.29 1.22
C THR A 146 9.85 8.29 0.61
N ASP A 147 11.06 8.13 1.18
CA ASP A 147 12.00 7.11 0.72
C ASP A 147 11.93 5.82 1.54
N ALA A 148 12.54 4.76 1.00
CA ALA A 148 12.56 3.44 1.60
C ALA A 148 13.60 3.27 2.73
N SER A 149 14.04 4.35 3.39
CA SER A 149 14.97 4.26 4.54
C SER A 149 14.29 3.86 5.84
N GLY A 150 12.98 4.09 5.97
CA GLY A 150 12.25 3.95 7.24
C GLY A 150 12.31 5.18 8.15
N TRP A 151 12.86 6.32 7.70
CA TRP A 151 12.92 7.56 8.48
C TRP A 151 11.54 8.03 8.98
N LEU A 152 10.47 7.75 8.22
CA LEU A 152 9.09 7.99 8.66
C LEU A 152 8.82 7.35 10.05
N GLU A 153 8.94 6.04 10.19
CA GLU A 153 8.70 5.36 11.47
C GLU A 153 9.74 5.74 12.54
N ALA A 154 11.03 5.79 12.18
CA ALA A 154 12.11 6.10 13.12
C ALA A 154 11.99 7.49 13.76
N SER A 155 11.50 8.48 13.01
CA SER A 155 11.32 9.86 13.48
C SER A 155 10.03 10.09 14.26
N ALA A 156 9.05 9.17 14.25
CA ALA A 156 7.68 9.45 14.70
C ALA A 156 7.61 10.05 16.12
N SER A 157 8.39 9.52 17.07
CA SER A 157 8.46 10.02 18.44
C SER A 157 9.18 11.39 18.56
N LEU A 158 10.05 11.77 17.62
CA LEU A 158 10.77 13.06 17.67
C LEU A 158 9.90 14.24 17.21
N ARG A 159 9.00 14.03 16.24
CA ARG A 159 8.24 15.10 15.56
C ARG A 159 7.45 16.04 16.47
N PRO A 160 6.81 15.59 17.57
CA PRO A 160 6.15 16.48 18.51
C PRO A 160 7.10 17.55 19.10
N LEU A 161 8.39 17.24 19.19
CA LEU A 161 9.43 18.16 19.67
C LEU A 161 10.11 18.94 18.55
N LEU A 162 10.28 18.39 17.35
CA LEU A 162 10.89 19.11 16.22
C LEU A 162 10.12 20.41 15.91
N HIS A 163 8.79 20.32 15.80
CA HIS A 163 7.93 21.49 15.57
C HIS A 163 7.82 22.46 16.77
N LEU A 164 8.18 22.00 17.98
CA LEU A 164 8.12 22.79 19.21
C LEU A 164 9.44 23.55 19.45
N LEU A 165 10.56 22.86 19.29
CA LEU A 165 11.91 23.41 19.50
C LEU A 165 12.36 24.28 18.33
N ASP A 166 12.12 23.86 17.08
CA ASP A 166 12.57 24.56 15.88
C ASP A 166 11.38 24.84 14.92
N PRO A 167 10.45 25.74 15.28
CA PRO A 167 9.24 25.99 14.49
C PRO A 167 9.51 26.57 13.09
N GLY A 168 10.70 27.13 12.84
CA GLY A 168 11.13 27.70 11.57
C GLY A 168 12.05 26.79 10.74
N ASP A 169 12.19 25.51 11.12
CA ASP A 169 12.89 24.44 10.40
C ASP A 169 14.34 24.81 9.98
N LYS A 170 15.11 25.32 10.94
CA LYS A 170 16.54 25.64 10.77
C LYS A 170 17.45 24.42 10.91
N GLY A 171 16.94 23.33 11.46
CA GLY A 171 17.67 22.11 11.75
C GLY A 171 18.10 22.03 13.21
N LEU A 172 17.75 20.92 13.85
CA LEU A 172 18.22 20.56 15.19
C LEU A 172 19.40 19.59 15.09
N THR A 173 20.47 19.86 15.84
CA THR A 173 21.62 18.95 15.91
C THR A 173 21.32 17.72 16.75
N PHE A 174 22.03 16.62 16.50
CA PHE A 174 22.06 15.48 17.44
C PHE A 174 22.68 15.90 18.79
N MET A 175 22.16 15.35 19.89
CA MET A 175 22.63 15.60 21.27
C MET A 175 22.87 14.26 21.98
N GLY A 176 24.10 14.03 22.44
CA GLY A 176 24.45 12.93 23.35
C GLY A 176 23.95 13.17 24.77
N GLU A 177 24.12 12.19 25.67
CA GLU A 177 23.52 12.21 27.02
C GLU A 177 23.94 13.41 27.89
N ASP A 178 25.15 13.95 27.70
CA ASP A 178 25.69 15.08 28.47
C ASP A 178 25.72 16.42 27.70
N ASP A 179 25.21 16.48 26.47
CA ASP A 179 25.28 17.69 25.64
C ASP A 179 24.26 18.77 26.07
N GLY A 180 24.74 20.00 26.24
CA GLY A 180 23.93 21.19 26.54
C GLY A 180 23.90 22.26 25.43
N TRP A 181 24.54 22.00 24.29
CA TRP A 181 24.70 22.96 23.19
C TRP A 181 23.60 22.82 22.13
N VAL A 182 23.00 23.95 21.75
CA VAL A 182 21.90 24.03 20.78
C VAL A 182 22.22 25.10 19.73
N PRO A 183 21.80 24.96 18.45
CA PRO A 183 22.01 25.99 17.44
C PRO A 183 21.43 27.36 17.84
N LEU A 184 22.19 28.43 17.64
CA LEU A 184 21.82 29.79 18.05
C LEU A 184 20.44 30.19 17.50
N ALA A 185 20.22 29.96 16.20
CA ALA A 185 19.00 30.32 15.49
C ALA A 185 17.73 29.61 15.99
N VAL A 186 17.87 28.46 16.66
CA VAL A 186 16.75 27.73 17.28
C VAL A 186 16.37 28.42 18.60
N VAL A 187 17.35 28.78 19.42
CA VAL A 187 17.13 29.47 20.69
C VAL A 187 16.62 30.91 20.47
N GLU A 188 17.09 31.62 19.44
CA GLU A 188 16.58 32.93 19.04
C GLU A 188 15.08 32.89 18.65
N GLN A 189 14.64 31.84 17.94
CA GLN A 189 13.22 31.65 17.62
C GLN A 189 12.36 31.34 18.84
N ALA A 190 12.87 30.50 19.75
CA ALA A 190 12.15 30.17 20.98
C ALA A 190 11.94 31.39 21.90
N LYS A 191 12.84 32.40 21.84
CA LYS A 191 12.77 33.64 22.62
C LYS A 191 11.99 34.78 21.95
N THR A 192 12.04 34.92 20.62
CA THR A 192 11.28 35.94 19.87
C THR A 192 9.77 35.66 19.87
N ARG A 193 9.38 34.40 20.02
CA ARG A 193 7.99 34.01 20.29
C ARG A 193 7.64 34.33 21.75
N HIS A 194 6.67 35.24 21.99
CA HIS A 194 6.19 35.63 23.33
C HIS A 194 5.44 34.53 24.12
N GLY A 195 5.99 33.32 24.21
CA GLY A 195 5.40 32.21 24.96
C GLY A 195 5.81 30.83 24.42
N PHE A 196 7.00 30.35 24.79
CA PHE A 196 7.25 28.92 24.90
C PHE A 196 6.67 28.47 26.24
N HIS A 197 5.62 27.64 26.25
CA HIS A 197 4.93 27.27 27.48
C HIS A 197 5.22 25.82 27.88
N VAL A 198 5.34 25.57 29.19
CA VAL A 198 5.54 24.20 29.72
C VAL A 198 4.41 23.25 29.32
N GLY A 199 3.19 23.78 29.10
CA GLY A 199 2.04 23.02 28.59
C GLY A 199 2.22 22.46 27.17
N ASP A 200 3.10 23.06 26.36
CA ASP A 200 3.44 22.57 25.02
C ASP A 200 4.27 21.27 25.12
N VAL A 201 5.19 21.23 26.10
CA VAL A 201 6.02 20.05 26.39
C VAL A 201 5.18 18.89 26.93
N ASP A 202 4.20 19.19 27.80
CA ASP A 202 3.23 18.21 28.30
C ASP A 202 2.38 17.61 27.16
N SER A 203 1.99 18.42 26.20
CA SER A 203 1.19 17.99 25.05
C SER A 203 2.02 17.17 24.07
N ALA A 204 3.27 17.55 23.81
CA ALA A 204 4.22 16.76 23.05
C ALA A 204 4.50 15.40 23.72
N TRP A 205 4.74 15.39 25.04
CA TRP A 205 4.94 14.17 25.83
C TRP A 205 3.76 13.20 25.75
N ARG A 206 2.51 13.69 25.78
CA ARG A 206 1.31 12.86 25.58
C ARG A 206 1.28 12.18 24.21
N VAL A 207 1.68 12.85 23.14
CA VAL A 207 1.75 12.26 21.81
C VAL A 207 2.89 11.24 21.73
N ILE A 208 4.07 11.56 22.27
CA ILE A 208 5.24 10.66 22.33
C ILE A 208 4.85 9.32 22.98
N GLY A 209 4.27 9.37 24.18
CA GLY A 209 3.93 8.14 24.91
C GLY A 209 2.79 7.34 24.26
N GLN A 210 1.92 7.97 23.47
CA GLN A 210 0.95 7.25 22.64
C GLN A 210 1.61 6.57 21.43
N ILE A 211 2.62 7.18 20.81
CA ILE A 211 3.42 6.54 19.75
C ILE A 211 4.20 5.35 20.31
N GLU A 212 4.82 5.50 21.48
CA GLU A 212 5.47 4.39 22.18
C GLU A 212 4.47 3.27 22.51
N GLN A 213 3.27 3.60 22.98
CA GLN A 213 2.23 2.61 23.27
C GLN A 213 1.82 1.81 22.04
N ARG A 214 1.70 2.48 20.89
CA ARG A 214 1.36 1.82 19.62
C ARG A 214 2.41 0.79 19.23
N ARG A 215 3.70 1.17 19.32
CA ARG A 215 4.83 0.30 19.00
C ARG A 215 4.87 -0.91 19.94
N TYR A 216 4.84 -0.68 21.26
CA TYR A 216 4.77 -1.73 22.28
C TYR A 216 3.62 -2.73 22.04
N LEU A 217 2.43 -2.23 21.72
CA LEU A 217 1.25 -3.05 21.48
C LEU A 217 1.38 -3.87 20.19
N ALA A 218 1.93 -3.29 19.12
CA ALA A 218 2.23 -4.02 17.88
C ALA A 218 3.28 -5.12 18.11
N ASP A 219 4.40 -4.79 18.76
CA ASP A 219 5.46 -5.75 19.12
C ASP A 219 4.91 -6.91 19.97
N THR A 220 4.03 -6.61 20.93
CA THR A 220 3.38 -7.59 21.82
C THR A 220 2.43 -8.51 21.05
N LEU A 221 1.59 -7.96 20.18
CA LEU A 221 0.64 -8.73 19.37
C LEU A 221 1.38 -9.60 18.34
N GLU A 222 2.36 -9.04 17.60
CA GLU A 222 3.15 -9.76 16.60
C GLU A 222 3.89 -10.96 17.20
N ALA A 223 4.55 -10.77 18.36
CA ALA A 223 5.27 -11.84 19.05
C ALA A 223 4.38 -13.01 19.49
N ALA A 224 3.09 -12.76 19.71
CA ALA A 224 2.10 -13.77 20.10
C ALA A 224 1.32 -14.36 18.91
N LEU A 225 1.26 -13.68 17.76
CA LEU A 225 0.31 -13.99 16.68
C LEU A 225 0.79 -15.03 15.65
N GLY A 226 2.10 -15.24 15.51
CA GLY A 226 2.69 -16.32 14.68
C GLY A 226 2.08 -16.55 13.28
N ASP A 227 2.16 -17.79 12.80
CA ASP A 227 1.67 -18.22 11.48
C ASP A 227 0.23 -18.77 11.51
N TRP A 228 -0.58 -18.39 12.52
CA TRP A 228 -1.95 -18.93 12.67
C TRP A 228 -2.86 -18.52 11.50
N PRO A 229 -3.72 -19.40 10.95
CA PRO A 229 -4.71 -19.01 9.94
C PRO A 229 -5.64 -17.90 10.43
N ASP A 230 -6.07 -17.00 9.54
CA ASP A 230 -6.86 -15.81 9.93
C ASP A 230 -8.13 -16.14 10.73
N ALA A 231 -8.76 -17.28 10.48
CA ALA A 231 -9.97 -17.74 11.16
C ALA A 231 -9.75 -18.29 12.58
N THR A 232 -8.50 -18.43 13.05
CA THR A 232 -8.21 -18.92 14.40
C THR A 232 -8.77 -17.96 15.45
N PRO A 233 -9.63 -18.41 16.39
CA PRO A 233 -10.12 -17.57 17.47
C PRO A 233 -9.00 -17.15 18.44
N MET A 234 -9.04 -15.91 18.92
CA MET A 234 -8.04 -15.33 19.82
C MET A 234 -8.69 -14.78 21.10
N GLN A 235 -7.99 -14.86 22.23
CA GLN A 235 -8.52 -14.45 23.55
C GLN A 235 -7.56 -13.47 24.26
N TRP A 236 -7.63 -12.20 23.88
CA TRP A 236 -6.73 -11.16 24.39
C TRP A 236 -7.09 -10.60 25.77
N SER A 237 -8.28 -10.90 26.30
CA SER A 237 -8.71 -10.46 27.64
C SER A 237 -7.98 -11.14 28.80
N GLU A 238 -7.21 -12.21 28.56
CA GLU A 238 -6.35 -12.85 29.57
C GLU A 238 -4.91 -12.36 29.52
N HIS A 239 -4.53 -11.61 28.48
CA HIS A 239 -3.17 -11.15 28.25
C HIS A 239 -2.96 -9.78 28.94
N PRO A 240 -2.13 -9.69 29.99
CA PRO A 240 -1.86 -8.42 30.68
C PRO A 240 -1.10 -7.47 29.77
N CYS A 241 -1.36 -6.17 29.92
CA CYS A 241 -0.78 -5.12 29.10
C CYS A 241 -0.24 -3.98 29.97
N GLU A 242 0.95 -3.47 29.66
CA GLU A 242 1.45 -2.23 30.25
C GLU A 242 0.87 -1.02 29.52
N VAL A 243 0.55 0.03 30.30
CA VAL A 243 0.00 1.28 29.79
C VAL A 243 0.96 2.42 30.13
N SER A 244 1.40 3.14 29.11
CA SER A 244 2.26 4.31 29.22
C SER A 244 1.62 5.35 30.16
N PRO A 245 2.38 5.98 31.07
CA PRO A 245 1.87 7.05 31.93
C PRO A 245 1.32 8.27 31.16
N ALA A 246 1.63 8.38 29.86
CA ALA A 246 1.13 9.40 28.95
C ALA A 246 -0.31 9.16 28.45
N LEU A 247 -0.84 7.93 28.57
CA LEU A 247 -2.22 7.61 28.19
C LEU A 247 -3.20 7.96 29.31
N THR A 248 -4.30 8.64 28.96
CA THR A 248 -5.32 9.05 29.94
C THR A 248 -6.14 7.88 30.50
N LEU A 249 -6.07 6.68 29.91
CA LEU A 249 -6.72 5.45 30.42
C LEU A 249 -6.40 5.21 31.91
N GLY A 250 -5.16 5.48 32.35
CA GLY A 250 -4.75 5.27 33.73
C GLY A 250 -5.48 6.17 34.73
N GLU A 251 -5.57 7.46 34.39
CA GLU A 251 -6.25 8.51 35.15
C GLU A 251 -7.79 8.32 35.08
N ALA A 252 -8.33 8.12 33.88
CA ALA A 252 -9.76 7.92 33.64
C ALA A 252 -10.31 6.67 34.35
N SER A 253 -9.50 5.62 34.51
CA SER A 253 -9.89 4.41 35.23
C SER A 253 -9.96 4.58 36.75
N GLN A 254 -9.46 5.68 37.33
CA GLN A 254 -9.32 5.81 38.79
C GLN A 254 -10.68 5.77 39.50
N ALA A 255 -11.64 6.60 39.10
CA ALA A 255 -12.95 6.66 39.77
C ALA A 255 -13.73 5.34 39.68
N ALA A 256 -13.64 4.64 38.53
CA ALA A 256 -14.26 3.34 38.34
C ALA A 256 -13.57 2.24 39.18
N ARG A 257 -12.23 2.26 39.27
CA ARG A 257 -11.43 1.38 40.13
C ARG A 257 -11.77 1.56 41.60
N GLU A 258 -11.86 2.80 42.09
CA GLU A 258 -12.24 3.12 43.47
C GLU A 258 -13.68 2.66 43.78
N ARG A 259 -14.59 2.75 42.82
CA ARG A 259 -15.96 2.21 42.96
C ARG A 259 -15.96 0.68 43.03
N LEU A 260 -15.21 -0.01 42.18
CA LEU A 260 -15.07 -1.47 42.22
C LEU A 260 -14.39 -1.93 43.53
N GLN A 261 -13.39 -1.20 44.02
CA GLN A 261 -12.76 -1.44 45.32
C GLN A 261 -13.75 -1.33 46.48
N ARG A 262 -14.70 -0.38 46.43
CA ARG A 262 -15.77 -0.27 47.42
C ARG A 262 -16.78 -1.41 47.34
N LEU A 263 -17.16 -1.85 46.13
CA LEU A 263 -18.07 -2.98 45.93
C LEU A 263 -17.51 -4.29 46.54
N VAL A 264 -16.22 -4.58 46.32
CA VAL A 264 -15.61 -5.85 46.76
C VAL A 264 -15.35 -5.95 48.27
N VAL A 265 -15.50 -4.86 49.01
CA VAL A 265 -15.44 -4.83 50.49
C VAL A 265 -16.80 -4.59 51.16
N GLN A 266 -17.88 -4.53 50.39
CA GLN A 266 -19.24 -4.39 50.93
C GLN A 266 -19.64 -5.66 51.70
N PRO A 267 -20.31 -5.56 52.88
CA PRO A 267 -20.67 -6.72 53.70
C PRO A 267 -21.45 -7.82 52.96
N ASP A 268 -22.38 -7.42 52.07
CA ASP A 268 -23.17 -8.38 51.27
C ASP A 268 -22.29 -9.16 50.28
N MET A 269 -21.27 -8.49 49.73
CA MET A 269 -20.31 -9.10 48.81
C MET A 269 -19.35 -10.03 49.57
N THR A 270 -18.81 -9.63 50.73
CA THR A 270 -17.94 -10.50 51.52
C THR A 270 -18.69 -11.75 52.00
N ALA A 271 -19.93 -11.61 52.46
CA ALA A 271 -20.77 -12.75 52.85
C ALA A 271 -21.08 -13.70 51.68
N LEU A 272 -21.29 -13.17 50.47
CA LEU A 272 -21.45 -13.98 49.25
C LEU A 272 -20.16 -14.75 48.95
N LEU A 273 -19.01 -14.09 48.97
CA LEU A 273 -17.71 -14.70 48.64
C LEU A 273 -17.30 -15.80 49.64
N GLU A 274 -17.58 -15.61 50.93
CA GLU A 274 -17.41 -16.64 51.95
C GLU A 274 -18.36 -17.83 51.72
N ARG A 275 -19.66 -17.57 51.50
CA ARG A 275 -20.71 -18.60 51.32
C ARG A 275 -20.44 -19.50 50.11
N GLU A 276 -20.03 -18.92 48.99
CA GLU A 276 -19.81 -19.64 47.73
C GLU A 276 -18.36 -20.17 47.58
N GLY A 277 -17.48 -19.96 48.58
CA GLY A 277 -16.10 -20.47 48.58
C GLY A 277 -15.12 -19.70 47.68
N PHE A 278 -15.48 -18.47 47.28
CA PHE A 278 -14.67 -17.59 46.44
C PHE A 278 -13.77 -16.64 47.22
N ASP A 279 -13.73 -16.70 48.57
CA ASP A 279 -12.86 -15.79 49.33
C ASP A 279 -11.37 -16.14 49.25
N TRP A 280 -10.67 -15.41 48.39
CA TRP A 280 -9.25 -15.57 48.11
C TRP A 280 -8.50 -14.25 48.40
N PRO A 281 -7.83 -14.13 49.56
CA PRO A 281 -7.18 -12.90 49.99
C PRO A 281 -6.19 -12.34 48.96
N GLY A 282 -6.22 -11.02 48.76
CA GLY A 282 -5.29 -10.30 47.86
C GLY A 282 -5.48 -10.55 46.36
N LYS A 283 -6.49 -11.33 45.94
CA LYS A 283 -6.78 -11.55 44.51
C LYS A 283 -7.63 -10.44 43.92
N PRO A 284 -7.27 -9.88 42.74
CA PRO A 284 -8.01 -8.79 42.12
C PRO A 284 -9.36 -9.25 41.57
N PHE A 285 -10.26 -8.28 41.46
CA PHE A 285 -11.52 -8.38 40.74
C PHE A 285 -11.44 -7.53 39.46
N ARG A 286 -12.28 -7.87 38.48
CA ARG A 286 -12.53 -7.02 37.31
C ARG A 286 -14.00 -7.04 36.92
N ILE A 287 -14.43 -5.95 36.31
CA ILE A 287 -15.57 -5.94 35.39
C ILE A 287 -14.97 -6.05 33.99
N THR A 288 -15.45 -6.98 33.16
CA THR A 288 -15.04 -7.11 31.75
C THR A 288 -16.22 -7.60 30.92
N GLU A 289 -16.55 -6.90 29.83
CA GLU A 289 -17.66 -7.30 28.94
C GLU A 289 -18.99 -7.54 29.69
N GLY A 290 -19.27 -6.73 30.71
CA GLY A 290 -20.42 -6.90 31.61
C GLY A 290 -20.19 -7.83 32.81
N ARG A 291 -19.29 -8.81 32.72
CA ARG A 291 -19.10 -9.84 33.77
C ARG A 291 -18.29 -9.32 34.94
N LEU A 292 -18.70 -9.64 36.18
CA LEU A 292 -17.86 -9.49 37.37
C LEU A 292 -17.04 -10.76 37.58
N GLU A 293 -15.72 -10.67 37.50
CA GLU A 293 -14.82 -11.81 37.62
C GLU A 293 -13.79 -11.61 38.75
N ARG A 294 -13.42 -12.69 39.46
CA ARG A 294 -12.32 -12.71 40.45
C ARG A 294 -11.18 -13.61 39.95
N LEU A 295 -9.94 -13.18 40.12
CA LEU A 295 -8.77 -13.98 39.73
C LEU A 295 -8.56 -15.15 40.69
N SER A 296 -8.50 -16.37 40.17
CA SER A 296 -8.29 -17.60 40.95
C SER A 296 -6.88 -17.70 41.55
N PRO A 297 -6.69 -18.38 42.70
CA PRO A 297 -5.38 -18.71 43.25
C PRO A 297 -4.46 -19.44 42.29
N VAL A 298 -5.01 -20.32 41.44
CA VAL A 298 -4.27 -21.14 40.46
C VAL A 298 -4.17 -20.50 39.07
N GLY A 299 -4.64 -19.26 38.90
CA GLY A 299 -4.77 -18.60 37.60
C GLY A 299 -6.13 -18.83 36.94
N GLY A 300 -6.44 -18.01 35.94
CA GLY A 300 -7.77 -17.93 35.32
C GLY A 300 -8.74 -17.03 36.09
N TRP A 301 -9.72 -16.47 35.37
CA TRP A 301 -10.76 -15.60 35.92
C TRP A 301 -12.05 -16.39 36.14
N VAL A 302 -12.68 -16.23 37.30
CA VAL A 302 -13.92 -16.92 37.67
C VAL A 302 -15.06 -15.92 37.66
N ASP A 303 -16.07 -16.18 36.82
CA ASP A 303 -17.27 -15.35 36.68
C ASP A 303 -18.20 -15.51 37.89
N LEU A 304 -18.45 -14.39 38.57
CA LEU A 304 -19.31 -14.28 39.75
C LEU A 304 -20.67 -13.65 39.41
N THR A 305 -20.90 -13.26 38.16
CA THR A 305 -22.07 -12.45 37.73
C THR A 305 -23.39 -13.09 38.14
N ARG A 306 -23.57 -14.39 37.86
CA ARG A 306 -24.78 -15.15 38.25
C ARG A 306 -25.07 -15.14 39.75
N TYR A 307 -24.05 -15.02 40.60
CA TYR A 307 -24.24 -14.94 42.05
C TYR A 307 -24.63 -13.53 42.47
N VAL A 308 -24.04 -12.50 41.83
CA VAL A 308 -24.34 -11.08 42.06
C VAL A 308 -25.74 -10.69 41.60
N GLU A 309 -26.19 -11.20 40.46
CA GLU A 309 -27.55 -10.97 39.91
C GLU A 309 -28.68 -11.37 40.88
N GLN A 310 -28.41 -12.29 41.82
CA GLN A 310 -29.37 -12.73 42.84
C GLN A 310 -29.50 -11.73 44.01
N HIS A 311 -28.64 -10.71 44.07
CA HIS A 311 -28.59 -9.68 45.12
C HIS A 311 -28.83 -8.29 44.52
N PRO A 312 -30.05 -7.72 44.61
CA PRO A 312 -30.41 -6.48 43.89
C PRO A 312 -29.48 -5.27 44.13
N ALA A 313 -28.93 -5.14 45.34
CA ALA A 313 -27.98 -4.07 45.67
C ALA A 313 -26.61 -4.24 45.00
N LEU A 314 -26.09 -5.48 44.95
CA LEU A 314 -24.82 -5.79 44.29
C LEU A 314 -24.95 -5.72 42.77
N GLU A 315 -26.10 -6.14 42.23
CA GLU A 315 -26.42 -6.06 40.80
C GLU A 315 -26.52 -4.60 40.32
N ALA A 316 -27.16 -3.71 41.10
CA ALA A 316 -27.22 -2.28 40.76
C ALA A 316 -25.83 -1.63 40.69
N GLU A 317 -24.93 -1.96 41.63
CA GLU A 317 -23.54 -1.49 41.58
C GLU A 317 -22.74 -2.13 40.44
N ARG A 318 -22.99 -3.42 40.11
CA ARG A 318 -22.38 -4.07 38.93
C ARG A 318 -22.79 -3.33 37.66
N GLN A 319 -24.08 -3.08 37.42
CA GLN A 319 -24.56 -2.36 36.24
C GLN A 319 -23.95 -0.95 36.13
N ALA A 320 -23.85 -0.23 37.25
CA ALA A 320 -23.21 1.09 37.28
C ALA A 320 -21.70 1.02 36.95
N LEU A 321 -21.00 -0.03 37.36
CA LEU A 321 -19.60 -0.26 36.98
C LEU A 321 -19.45 -0.70 35.51
N VAL A 322 -20.41 -1.43 34.94
CA VAL A 322 -20.42 -1.76 33.52
C VAL A 322 -20.51 -0.50 32.67
N GLY A 323 -21.44 0.41 32.96
CA GLY A 323 -21.53 1.71 32.28
C GLY A 323 -20.28 2.59 32.44
N LEU A 324 -19.59 2.53 33.59
CA LEU A 324 -18.30 3.19 33.77
C LEU A 324 -17.15 2.51 33.01
N SER A 325 -17.27 1.22 32.68
CA SER A 325 -16.26 0.46 31.94
C SER A 325 -16.28 0.71 30.43
N GLU A 326 -17.43 1.05 29.86
CA GLU A 326 -17.60 1.31 28.42
C GLU A 326 -16.57 2.33 27.85
N PRO A 327 -16.44 3.57 28.37
CA PRO A 327 -15.44 4.53 27.87
C PRO A 327 -13.99 4.15 28.20
N LEU A 328 -13.77 3.12 29.02
CA LEU A 328 -12.44 2.60 29.41
C LEU A 328 -12.06 1.35 28.61
N GLY A 329 -12.72 1.11 27.47
CA GLY A 329 -12.52 -0.06 26.63
C GLY A 329 -13.28 -1.30 27.11
N GLY A 330 -14.37 -1.14 27.87
CA GLY A 330 -15.23 -2.26 28.32
C GLY A 330 -14.68 -3.12 29.46
N ALA A 331 -13.66 -2.64 30.19
CA ALA A 331 -13.16 -3.30 31.40
C ALA A 331 -12.68 -2.32 32.49
N VAL A 332 -12.75 -2.75 33.75
CA VAL A 332 -12.24 -2.04 34.94
C VAL A 332 -11.68 -3.05 35.93
N TYR A 333 -10.46 -2.82 36.42
CA TYR A 333 -9.77 -3.68 37.39
C TYR A 333 -9.73 -3.03 38.78
N SER A 334 -9.86 -3.83 39.84
CA SER A 334 -9.73 -3.37 41.25
C SER A 334 -8.30 -3.00 41.64
N THR A 335 -7.35 -3.14 40.71
CA THR A 335 -5.92 -2.82 40.82
C THR A 335 -5.49 -2.06 39.55
N PRO A 336 -4.33 -1.39 39.50
CA PRO A 336 -3.82 -0.76 38.28
C PRO A 336 -3.27 -1.81 37.30
N ARG A 337 -4.19 -2.62 36.77
CA ARG A 337 -3.97 -3.64 35.74
C ARG A 337 -4.87 -3.34 34.55
N TYR A 338 -4.41 -3.73 33.37
CA TYR A 338 -5.12 -3.61 32.09
C TYR A 338 -4.80 -4.86 31.26
N ASP A 339 -5.66 -5.18 30.31
CA ASP A 339 -5.45 -6.27 29.34
C ASP A 339 -5.38 -5.75 27.91
N VAL A 340 -4.83 -6.58 27.01
CA VAL A 340 -4.59 -6.23 25.60
C VAL A 340 -5.90 -5.90 24.87
N ARG A 341 -7.00 -6.61 25.17
CA ARG A 341 -8.32 -6.32 24.58
C ARG A 341 -8.85 -4.96 25.07
N GLN A 342 -8.76 -4.66 26.37
CA GLN A 342 -9.17 -3.38 26.92
C GLN A 342 -8.45 -2.21 26.24
N LEU A 343 -7.13 -2.30 26.06
CA LEU A 343 -6.36 -1.22 25.46
C LEU A 343 -6.73 -1.00 23.97
N VAL A 344 -6.90 -2.06 23.19
CA VAL A 344 -7.29 -1.97 21.77
C VAL A 344 -8.69 -1.37 21.62
N GLU A 345 -9.64 -1.78 22.46
CA GLU A 345 -10.99 -1.21 22.48
C GLU A 345 -10.97 0.29 22.85
N TYR A 346 -10.18 0.65 23.87
CA TYR A 346 -9.98 2.04 24.29
C TYR A 346 -9.35 2.92 23.19
N LEU A 347 -8.40 2.37 22.42
CA LEU A 347 -7.80 3.03 21.25
C LEU A 347 -8.74 3.08 20.02
N GLY A 348 -9.93 2.48 20.08
CA GLY A 348 -10.90 2.46 18.97
C GLY A 348 -10.50 1.54 17.82
N LEU A 349 -9.65 0.54 18.10
CA LEU A 349 -9.07 -0.35 17.09
C LEU A 349 -9.92 -1.59 16.77
N GLY A 350 -11.11 -1.72 17.37
CA GLY A 350 -12.09 -2.74 17.05
C GLY A 350 -11.78 -4.10 17.68
N SER A 351 -12.49 -5.13 17.22
CA SER A 351 -12.35 -6.48 17.77
C SER A 351 -11.03 -7.14 17.37
N MET A 352 -10.59 -8.09 18.21
CA MET A 352 -9.51 -9.03 17.92
C MET A 352 -9.97 -10.45 18.25
N ALA A 353 -11.19 -10.81 17.84
CA ALA A 353 -11.77 -12.13 18.10
C ALA A 353 -11.08 -13.23 17.29
N THR A 354 -10.38 -12.86 16.21
CA THR A 354 -9.67 -13.76 15.31
C THR A 354 -8.22 -13.33 15.04
N ALA A 355 -7.40 -14.25 14.55
CA ALA A 355 -6.03 -13.96 14.16
C ALA A 355 -5.95 -12.93 13.03
N GLY A 356 -6.87 -12.98 12.06
CA GLY A 356 -6.96 -12.01 10.96
C GLY A 356 -7.33 -10.60 11.45
N GLU A 357 -8.29 -10.49 12.37
CA GLU A 357 -8.59 -9.20 13.05
C GLU A 357 -7.38 -8.67 13.83
N THR A 358 -6.64 -9.55 14.51
CA THR A 358 -5.42 -9.15 15.22
C THR A 358 -4.34 -8.63 14.24
N ARG A 359 -4.19 -9.26 13.06
CA ARG A 359 -3.28 -8.75 12.00
C ARG A 359 -3.69 -7.36 11.53
N ASN A 360 -5.00 -7.11 11.36
CA ASN A 360 -5.49 -5.77 11.02
C ASN A 360 -5.14 -4.73 12.10
N VAL A 361 -5.34 -5.06 13.38
CA VAL A 361 -4.96 -4.17 14.49
C VAL A 361 -3.45 -3.88 14.50
N ILE A 362 -2.61 -4.87 14.23
CA ILE A 362 -1.16 -4.67 14.06
C ILE A 362 -0.86 -3.69 12.91
N GLN A 363 -1.46 -3.89 11.72
CA GLN A 363 -1.26 -3.01 10.57
C GLN A 363 -1.67 -1.56 10.88
N TRP A 364 -2.78 -1.36 11.59
CA TRP A 364 -3.18 -0.04 12.09
C TRP A 364 -2.14 0.59 13.01
N LEU A 365 -1.63 -0.18 13.99
CA LEU A 365 -0.63 0.30 14.94
C LEU A 365 0.70 0.68 14.27
N ARG A 366 1.12 -0.12 13.29
CA ARG A 366 2.31 0.10 12.43
C ARG A 366 2.10 1.17 11.34
N THR A 367 0.89 1.65 11.12
CA THR A 367 0.64 2.75 10.18
C THR A 367 1.13 4.06 10.79
N TYR A 368 2.07 4.72 10.10
CA TYR A 368 2.48 6.09 10.38
C TYR A 368 2.18 6.96 9.16
N LEU A 369 1.84 8.23 9.40
CA LEU A 369 1.65 9.23 8.36
C LEU A 369 2.80 10.25 8.41
N PRO A 370 3.10 10.96 7.32
CA PRO A 370 3.86 12.20 7.41
C PRO A 370 3.01 13.31 8.03
N PRO A 371 3.61 14.33 8.68
CA PRO A 371 2.89 15.54 9.04
C PRO A 371 2.38 16.24 7.78
N ALA A 372 1.21 16.89 7.86
CA ALA A 372 0.71 17.68 6.75
C ALA A 372 1.64 18.87 6.44
N PRO A 373 1.93 19.18 5.15
CA PRO A 373 2.75 20.33 4.79
C PRO A 373 2.22 21.66 5.37
N PRO A 374 3.07 22.63 5.72
CA PRO A 374 2.64 23.89 6.35
C PRO A 374 1.60 24.72 5.57
N LEU A 375 1.48 24.50 4.26
CA LEU A 375 0.51 25.16 3.37
C LEU A 375 -0.69 24.26 3.01
N GLY A 376 -0.84 23.10 3.67
CA GLY A 376 -1.99 22.19 3.56
C GLY A 376 -2.25 21.68 2.15
N ASP A 377 -3.48 21.86 1.66
CA ASP A 377 -3.93 21.60 0.28
C ASP A 377 -3.83 22.84 -0.63
N TYR A 378 -3.07 23.87 -0.22
CA TYR A 378 -3.05 25.21 -0.82
C TYR A 378 -4.41 25.94 -0.84
N ASN A 379 -5.37 25.51 0.01
CA ASN A 379 -6.70 26.10 0.06
C ASN A 379 -7.03 26.80 1.40
N GLY A 380 -6.06 26.92 2.31
CA GLY A 380 -6.23 27.47 3.67
C GLY A 380 -7.05 28.76 3.73
N LEU A 381 -6.72 29.75 2.88
CA LEU A 381 -7.42 31.04 2.81
C LEU A 381 -8.62 31.06 1.85
N MET A 382 -8.70 30.08 0.95
CA MET A 382 -9.61 30.02 -0.20
C MET A 382 -10.74 29.00 0.05
N ARG A 383 -11.25 28.92 1.28
CA ARG A 383 -12.34 27.98 1.62
C ARG A 383 -13.66 28.38 0.98
N ARG A 384 -14.51 27.42 0.62
CA ARG A 384 -15.81 27.70 -0.04
C ARG A 384 -16.80 28.43 0.89
N GLU A 385 -16.84 28.02 2.15
CA GLU A 385 -17.52 28.76 3.22
C GLU A 385 -16.47 29.57 3.98
N TRP A 386 -16.88 30.73 4.48
CA TRP A 386 -16.00 31.58 5.30
C TRP A 386 -15.86 31.00 6.70
N ALA A 387 -14.62 31.00 7.20
CA ALA A 387 -14.26 30.71 8.58
C ALA A 387 -13.29 31.80 9.10
N PRO A 388 -13.13 31.96 10.43
CA PRO A 388 -12.09 32.81 11.02
C PRO A 388 -10.73 32.64 10.34
N GLY A 389 -10.07 33.75 10.00
CA GLY A 389 -8.78 33.74 9.31
C GLY A 389 -8.81 33.47 7.80
N THR A 390 -9.97 33.27 7.17
CA THR A 390 -10.09 33.04 5.71
C THR A 390 -10.60 34.25 4.94
N LEU A 391 -10.29 34.33 3.64
CA LEU A 391 -10.69 35.43 2.76
C LEU A 391 -12.20 35.39 2.49
N THR A 392 -12.89 36.51 2.65
CA THR A 392 -14.28 36.69 2.17
C THR A 392 -14.34 36.74 0.63
N PRO A 393 -15.53 36.60 0.01
CA PRO A 393 -15.68 36.82 -1.44
C PRO A 393 -15.19 38.20 -1.90
N GLU A 394 -15.41 39.23 -1.07
CA GLU A 394 -14.98 40.60 -1.34
C GLU A 394 -13.46 40.75 -1.21
N ASP A 395 -12.84 40.13 -0.20
CA ASP A 395 -11.37 40.08 -0.09
C ASP A 395 -10.74 39.39 -1.31
N ARG A 396 -11.39 38.36 -1.86
CA ARG A 396 -10.91 37.65 -3.07
C ARG A 396 -11.01 38.50 -4.32
N LEU A 397 -12.07 39.30 -4.47
CA LEU A 397 -12.16 40.25 -5.59
C LEU A 397 -11.01 41.27 -5.50
N ALA A 398 -10.78 41.87 -4.32
CA ALA A 398 -9.68 42.79 -4.10
C ALA A 398 -8.29 42.14 -4.30
N LEU A 399 -8.09 40.92 -3.79
CA LEU A 399 -6.84 40.16 -3.98
C LEU A 399 -6.62 39.78 -5.45
N ASN A 400 -7.69 39.43 -6.19
CA ASN A 400 -7.62 39.16 -7.62
C ASN A 400 -7.24 40.42 -8.40
N ASP A 401 -7.82 41.58 -8.12
CA ASP A 401 -7.47 42.83 -8.80
C ASP A 401 -5.98 43.18 -8.60
N LEU A 402 -5.46 43.00 -7.39
CA LEU A 402 -4.04 43.15 -7.08
C LEU A 402 -3.17 42.09 -7.78
N ALA A 403 -3.64 40.85 -7.87
CA ALA A 403 -2.96 39.77 -8.57
C ALA A 403 -2.91 40.02 -10.09
N GLN A 404 -4.00 40.47 -10.71
CA GLN A 404 -4.06 40.82 -12.13
C GLN A 404 -3.18 42.04 -12.43
N ALA A 405 -3.16 43.06 -11.57
CA ALA A 405 -2.30 44.22 -11.73
C ALA A 405 -0.79 43.89 -11.67
N ARG A 406 -0.42 42.80 -10.98
CA ARG A 406 0.98 42.31 -10.92
C ARG A 406 1.28 41.29 -12.02
N LEU A 407 0.45 40.27 -12.19
CA LEU A 407 0.75 39.05 -12.95
C LEU A 407 0.14 39.05 -14.36
N GLY A 408 -0.85 39.90 -14.62
CA GLY A 408 -1.58 39.97 -15.89
C GLY A 408 -1.15 41.12 -16.82
N GLY A 409 -1.65 41.05 -18.05
CA GLY A 409 -1.53 42.12 -19.05
C GLY A 409 -0.14 42.34 -19.64
N SER A 410 -0.02 43.38 -20.48
CA SER A 410 1.19 43.70 -21.26
C SER A 410 2.38 44.19 -20.44
N SER A 411 2.25 44.27 -19.11
CA SER A 411 3.29 44.77 -18.19
C SER A 411 3.45 43.86 -16.96
N ALA A 412 3.08 42.59 -17.10
CA ALA A 412 3.18 41.57 -16.07
C ALA A 412 4.59 41.51 -15.45
N ARG A 413 4.64 41.60 -14.11
CA ARG A 413 5.82 41.42 -13.27
C ARG A 413 5.72 40.07 -12.57
N GLY A 414 6.10 39.02 -13.30
CA GLY A 414 6.24 37.67 -12.76
C GLY A 414 7.26 37.60 -11.62
N PHE A 415 7.51 36.40 -11.10
CA PHE A 415 8.50 36.19 -10.04
C PHE A 415 9.89 35.95 -10.64
N SER A 416 10.89 36.68 -10.16
CA SER A 416 12.31 36.54 -10.52
C SER A 416 12.82 35.10 -10.38
N ALA A 417 12.33 34.36 -9.39
CA ALA A 417 12.59 32.93 -9.18
C ALA A 417 12.27 32.07 -10.43
N LEU A 418 11.32 32.46 -11.27
CA LEU A 418 10.94 31.74 -12.50
C LEU A 418 11.74 32.17 -13.73
N VAL A 419 12.54 33.23 -13.67
CA VAL A 419 13.26 33.75 -14.85
C VAL A 419 14.27 32.72 -15.36
N HIS A 420 15.05 32.13 -14.46
CA HIS A 420 16.11 31.16 -14.80
C HIS A 420 15.62 29.71 -14.94
N SER A 421 14.42 29.37 -14.44
CA SER A 421 13.84 28.03 -14.59
C SER A 421 13.43 27.75 -16.04
N THR A 422 13.73 26.55 -16.54
CA THR A 422 13.17 26.09 -17.82
C THR A 422 11.81 25.42 -17.58
N PRO A 423 10.88 25.40 -18.57
CA PRO A 423 9.63 24.64 -18.44
C PRO A 423 9.87 23.16 -18.13
N GLN A 424 10.93 22.57 -18.69
CA GLN A 424 11.30 21.18 -18.42
C GLN A 424 11.72 20.96 -16.95
N ALA A 425 12.50 21.87 -16.36
CA ALA A 425 12.86 21.79 -14.94
C ALA A 425 11.63 21.95 -14.02
N LEU A 426 10.72 22.87 -14.39
CA LEU A 426 9.45 23.08 -13.69
C LEU A 426 8.56 21.83 -13.74
N HIS A 427 8.49 21.12 -14.87
CA HIS A 427 7.75 19.86 -14.99
C HIS A 427 8.38 18.70 -14.20
N THR A 428 9.71 18.68 -14.04
CA THR A 428 10.41 17.61 -13.31
C THR A 428 10.15 17.69 -11.81
N ASP A 429 10.17 18.88 -11.22
CA ASP A 429 9.80 19.08 -9.81
C ASP A 429 9.06 20.42 -9.60
N PRO A 430 7.73 20.43 -9.82
CA PRO A 430 6.93 21.64 -9.59
C PRO A 430 6.89 22.05 -8.12
N GLN A 431 7.06 21.10 -7.18
CA GLN A 431 6.94 21.36 -5.76
C GLN A 431 8.16 22.11 -5.22
N ALA A 432 9.38 21.69 -5.56
CA ALA A 432 10.60 22.40 -5.16
C ALA A 432 10.65 23.82 -5.76
N HIS A 433 10.25 23.98 -7.03
CA HIS A 433 10.18 25.30 -7.66
C HIS A 433 9.12 26.22 -7.02
N LEU A 434 7.96 25.67 -6.65
CA LEU A 434 6.93 26.41 -5.92
C LEU A 434 7.40 26.81 -4.52
N THR A 435 8.08 25.93 -3.79
CA THR A 435 8.70 26.25 -2.49
C THR A 435 9.71 27.38 -2.66
N ALA A 436 10.67 27.25 -3.58
CA ALA A 436 11.68 28.27 -3.85
C ALA A 436 11.08 29.64 -4.27
N LEU A 437 9.97 29.63 -5.03
CA LEU A 437 9.22 30.84 -5.34
C LEU A 437 8.62 31.47 -4.08
N LEU A 438 7.89 30.69 -3.27
CA LEU A 438 7.22 31.16 -2.06
C LEU A 438 8.18 31.55 -0.93
N GLU A 439 9.44 31.13 -1.00
CA GLU A 439 10.50 31.56 -0.08
C GLU A 439 11.33 32.75 -0.60
N SER A 440 11.15 33.14 -1.87
CA SER A 440 11.86 34.29 -2.42
C SER A 440 11.48 35.59 -1.70
N PRO A 441 12.44 36.52 -1.47
CA PRO A 441 12.15 37.82 -0.85
C PRO A 441 11.06 38.61 -1.60
N GLU A 442 11.00 38.45 -2.92
CA GLU A 442 9.99 39.07 -3.77
C GLU A 442 8.57 38.54 -3.51
N ALA A 443 8.41 37.22 -3.33
CA ALA A 443 7.12 36.64 -2.98
C ALA A 443 6.69 37.04 -1.57
N LEU A 444 7.61 37.01 -0.60
CA LEU A 444 7.29 37.42 0.78
C LEU A 444 6.88 38.90 0.84
N ALA A 445 7.62 39.80 0.19
CA ALA A 445 7.27 41.22 0.08
C ALA A 445 5.92 41.46 -0.63
N PHE A 446 5.59 40.65 -1.65
CA PHE A 446 4.27 40.70 -2.30
C PHE A 446 3.17 40.20 -1.34
N GLY A 447 3.40 39.14 -0.58
CA GLY A 447 2.49 38.65 0.46
C GLY A 447 2.19 39.71 1.53
N GLU A 448 3.21 40.44 2.00
CA GLU A 448 3.04 41.58 2.90
C GLU A 448 2.25 42.73 2.24
N GLN A 449 2.50 43.03 0.97
CA GLN A 449 1.76 44.06 0.23
C GLN A 449 0.26 43.71 0.15
N LEU A 450 -0.06 42.44 -0.15
CA LEU A 450 -1.43 41.92 -0.15
C LEU A 450 -2.05 42.02 1.25
N ALA A 451 -1.32 41.64 2.29
CA ALA A 451 -1.78 41.72 3.68
C ALA A 451 -2.12 43.15 4.11
N ARG A 452 -1.26 44.12 3.77
CA ARG A 452 -1.51 45.55 4.04
C ARG A 452 -2.74 46.05 3.28
N ALA A 453 -2.89 45.70 2.01
CA ALA A 453 -4.03 46.13 1.19
C ALA A 453 -5.37 45.57 1.71
N LEU A 454 -5.37 44.37 2.28
CA LEU A 454 -6.53 43.75 2.92
C LEU A 454 -6.75 44.16 4.39
N ASN A 455 -5.91 45.05 4.95
CA ASN A 455 -5.91 45.43 6.38
C ASN A 455 -5.82 44.23 7.33
N TRP A 456 -5.07 43.19 6.91
CA TRP A 456 -4.89 41.95 7.65
C TRP A 456 -4.31 42.19 9.06
N PHE A 457 -4.76 41.44 10.05
CA PHE A 457 -4.28 41.61 11.43
C PHE A 457 -2.74 41.47 11.53
N GLY A 458 -2.07 42.49 12.08
CA GLY A 458 -0.61 42.56 12.18
C GLY A 458 0.12 43.16 10.96
N ALA A 459 -0.54 43.45 9.84
CA ALA A 459 0.14 43.96 8.64
C ALA A 459 0.61 45.43 8.73
N SER A 460 0.09 46.20 9.68
CA SER A 460 0.30 47.67 9.76
C SER A 460 0.46 48.23 11.19
N GLY A 461 0.68 47.37 12.20
CA GLY A 461 0.73 47.77 13.62
C GLY A 461 2.11 47.55 14.26
N ALA A 462 2.53 48.46 15.13
CA ALA A 462 3.74 48.26 15.93
C ALA A 462 3.49 47.19 17.02
N GLY A 463 4.23 46.08 16.97
CA GLY A 463 4.22 45.01 18.00
C GLY A 463 3.71 43.64 17.56
N TYR A 464 3.30 43.45 16.30
CA TYR A 464 2.96 42.13 15.75
C TYR A 464 3.65 41.92 14.41
N GLU A 465 4.46 40.86 14.29
CA GLU A 465 5.03 40.44 13.01
C GLU A 465 4.06 39.53 12.25
N LEU A 466 3.92 39.75 10.94
CA LEU A 466 3.08 38.94 10.07
C LEU A 466 3.78 37.58 9.79
N PRO A 467 3.17 36.42 10.11
CA PRO A 467 3.85 35.14 9.93
C PRO A 467 4.18 34.86 8.46
N LYS A 468 5.39 34.34 8.18
CA LYS A 468 5.84 33.93 6.83
C LYS A 468 4.80 33.08 6.09
N THR A 469 4.15 32.15 6.80
CA THR A 469 3.10 31.28 6.25
C THR A 469 1.88 32.05 5.77
N VAL A 470 1.48 33.15 6.42
CA VAL A 470 0.38 34.01 5.97
C VAL A 470 0.74 34.72 4.67
N CYS A 471 1.96 35.29 4.57
CA CYS A 471 2.46 35.88 3.33
C CYS A 471 2.43 34.86 2.17
N GLN A 472 2.93 33.64 2.41
CA GLN A 472 2.92 32.56 1.43
C GLN A 472 1.51 32.15 1.02
N GLN A 473 0.58 32.01 1.97
CA GLN A 473 -0.81 31.69 1.67
C GLN A 473 -1.52 32.79 0.86
N LEU A 474 -1.22 34.07 1.10
CA LEU A 474 -1.75 35.19 0.32
C LEU A 474 -1.20 35.19 -1.12
N VAL A 475 0.09 34.89 -1.31
CA VAL A 475 0.67 34.72 -2.65
C VAL A 475 0.06 33.52 -3.38
N VAL A 476 -0.14 32.39 -2.69
CA VAL A 476 -0.84 31.21 -3.24
C VAL A 476 -2.26 31.56 -3.66
N ALA A 477 -3.02 32.28 -2.83
CA ALA A 477 -4.37 32.73 -3.16
C ALA A 477 -4.38 33.68 -4.37
N ALA A 478 -3.41 34.60 -4.46
CA ALA A 478 -3.26 35.51 -5.60
C ALA A 478 -2.95 34.77 -6.91
N ILE A 479 -2.07 33.76 -6.88
CA ILE A 479 -1.77 32.93 -8.06
C ILE A 479 -2.99 32.10 -8.48
N LYS A 480 -3.70 31.47 -7.52
CA LYS A 480 -4.93 30.71 -7.79
C LYS A 480 -5.99 31.60 -8.45
N LEU A 481 -6.27 32.77 -7.87
CA LEU A 481 -7.26 33.72 -8.40
C LEU A 481 -6.88 34.28 -9.78
N HIS A 482 -5.61 34.65 -9.99
CA HIS A 482 -5.13 35.07 -11.30
C HIS A 482 -5.33 33.99 -12.37
N ALA A 483 -5.09 32.72 -12.03
CA ALA A 483 -5.35 31.57 -12.88
C ALA A 483 -6.84 31.20 -13.03
N GLY A 484 -7.75 31.93 -12.37
CA GLY A 484 -9.18 31.65 -12.36
C GLY A 484 -9.56 30.37 -11.61
N ILE A 485 -8.73 29.94 -10.65
CA ILE A 485 -8.97 28.85 -9.70
C ILE A 485 -9.55 29.48 -8.42
N ASP A 486 -10.84 29.25 -8.16
CA ASP A 486 -11.53 29.78 -6.97
C ASP A 486 -12.13 28.63 -6.12
N ALA A 487 -12.47 28.95 -4.87
CA ALA A 487 -13.14 28.05 -3.94
C ALA A 487 -14.48 27.48 -4.42
N THR A 488 -15.07 28.10 -5.45
CA THR A 488 -16.29 27.63 -6.10
C THR A 488 -16.05 26.51 -7.12
N ASP A 489 -14.80 26.22 -7.52
CA ASP A 489 -14.48 25.07 -8.36
C ASP A 489 -14.95 23.76 -7.69
N LYS A 490 -15.60 22.91 -8.49
CA LYS A 490 -16.07 21.59 -8.05
C LYS A 490 -14.86 20.65 -7.93
N PRO A 491 -14.79 19.76 -6.93
CA PRO A 491 -13.73 18.75 -6.90
C PRO A 491 -13.67 17.91 -8.19
N GLY A 492 -12.46 17.56 -8.59
CA GLY A 492 -12.14 17.08 -9.94
C GLY A 492 -12.11 18.17 -11.02
N HIS A 493 -12.12 19.47 -10.69
CA HIS A 493 -12.02 20.56 -11.66
C HIS A 493 -10.95 21.59 -11.27
N VAL A 494 -10.25 22.14 -12.27
CA VAL A 494 -9.27 23.22 -12.12
C VAL A 494 -9.60 24.34 -13.11
N ALA A 495 -10.04 25.51 -12.63
CA ALA A 495 -10.40 26.66 -13.46
C ALA A 495 -11.38 26.33 -14.61
N GLY A 496 -12.32 25.42 -14.34
CA GLY A 496 -13.30 24.91 -15.30
C GLY A 496 -12.88 23.69 -16.15
N TYR A 497 -11.61 23.26 -16.14
CA TYR A 497 -11.19 22.00 -16.77
C TYR A 497 -11.62 20.81 -15.90
N SER A 498 -12.29 19.81 -16.46
CA SER A 498 -12.74 18.61 -15.73
C SER A 498 -11.70 17.48 -15.82
N VAL A 499 -11.01 17.18 -14.72
CA VAL A 499 -9.95 16.17 -14.63
C VAL A 499 -10.46 14.78 -15.02
N TYR A 500 -11.68 14.43 -14.61
CA TYR A 500 -12.28 13.09 -14.79
C TYR A 500 -13.26 13.01 -15.97
N GLN A 501 -13.10 13.87 -16.98
CA GLN A 501 -13.89 13.78 -18.22
C GLN A 501 -13.63 12.46 -18.98
N PRO A 502 -14.60 11.88 -19.72
CA PRO A 502 -14.42 10.60 -20.42
C PRO A 502 -13.25 10.52 -21.43
N ALA A 503 -12.79 11.67 -21.93
CA ALA A 503 -11.61 11.78 -22.79
C ALA A 503 -10.28 11.49 -22.05
N ASN A 504 -10.28 11.50 -20.71
CA ASN A 504 -9.09 11.26 -19.90
C ASN A 504 -8.93 9.81 -19.42
N MET A 505 -9.89 8.93 -19.72
CA MET A 505 -9.76 7.48 -19.48
C MET A 505 -8.48 6.93 -20.14
N GLY A 506 -7.70 6.12 -19.42
CA GLY A 506 -6.48 5.50 -19.92
C GLY A 506 -5.28 6.46 -20.09
N ARG A 507 -5.40 7.74 -19.70
CA ARG A 507 -4.28 8.70 -19.78
C ARG A 507 -3.47 8.73 -18.48
N THR A 508 -2.17 8.99 -18.63
CA THR A 508 -1.24 9.25 -17.53
C THR A 508 -1.51 10.62 -16.88
N PHE A 509 -1.16 10.76 -15.59
CA PHE A 509 -1.32 12.03 -14.87
C PHE A 509 -0.51 13.16 -15.52
N ASN A 510 0.69 12.87 -16.03
CA ASN A 510 1.52 13.85 -16.74
C ASN A 510 0.89 14.35 -18.04
N ALA A 511 0.15 13.50 -18.77
CA ALA A 511 -0.58 13.94 -19.96
C ALA A 511 -1.73 14.88 -19.58
N VAL A 512 -2.53 14.53 -18.57
CA VAL A 512 -3.66 15.37 -18.14
C VAL A 512 -3.22 16.65 -17.42
N ARG A 513 -2.08 16.64 -16.71
CA ARG A 513 -1.46 17.85 -16.15
C ARG A 513 -1.11 18.85 -17.26
N ARG A 514 -0.50 18.40 -18.36
CA ARG A 514 -0.18 19.25 -19.52
C ARG A 514 -1.42 19.86 -20.17
N ASP A 515 -2.52 19.10 -20.28
CA ASP A 515 -3.78 19.63 -20.79
C ASP A 515 -4.36 20.73 -19.86
N ILE A 516 -4.23 20.59 -18.53
CA ILE A 516 -4.62 21.62 -17.56
C ILE A 516 -3.74 22.88 -17.72
N GLU A 517 -2.41 22.72 -17.80
CA GLU A 517 -1.47 23.81 -18.05
C GLU A 517 -1.82 24.55 -19.35
N GLN A 518 -2.08 23.81 -20.43
CA GLN A 518 -2.45 24.36 -21.73
C GLN A 518 -3.84 25.03 -21.70
N HIS A 519 -4.79 24.54 -20.90
CA HIS A 519 -6.07 25.19 -20.64
C HIS A 519 -5.92 26.50 -19.87
N LEU A 520 -5.05 26.57 -18.86
CA LEU A 520 -4.75 27.80 -18.12
C LEU A 520 -4.09 28.86 -19.03
N ILE A 521 -3.18 28.44 -19.91
CA ILE A 521 -2.56 29.35 -20.90
C ILE A 521 -3.62 29.85 -21.89
N ALA A 522 -4.35 28.94 -22.55
CA ALA A 522 -5.25 29.28 -23.66
C ALA A 522 -6.54 30.00 -23.24
N HIS A 523 -7.12 29.65 -22.09
CA HIS A 523 -8.43 30.16 -21.65
C HIS A 523 -8.38 31.10 -20.43
N LYS A 524 -7.25 31.17 -19.72
CA LYS A 524 -7.07 32.06 -18.55
C LYS A 524 -5.94 33.07 -18.71
N GLY A 525 -5.12 32.97 -19.77
CA GLY A 525 -4.07 33.93 -20.07
C GLY A 525 -2.87 33.89 -19.12
N VAL A 526 -2.67 32.76 -18.42
CA VAL A 526 -1.57 32.58 -17.47
C VAL A 526 -0.25 32.38 -18.23
N ASP A 527 0.83 33.01 -17.75
CA ASP A 527 2.18 32.78 -18.27
C ASP A 527 2.55 31.27 -18.26
N PRO A 528 3.20 30.72 -19.30
CA PRO A 528 3.48 29.29 -19.37
C PRO A 528 4.28 28.71 -18.21
N LYS A 529 5.20 29.45 -17.57
CA LYS A 529 5.94 28.96 -16.39
C LYS A 529 5.05 29.01 -15.14
N LEU A 530 4.27 30.08 -15.00
CA LEU A 530 3.31 30.20 -13.89
C LEU A 530 2.16 29.18 -14.00
N ALA A 531 1.78 28.78 -15.22
CA ALA A 531 0.73 27.80 -15.49
C ALA A 531 1.07 26.41 -14.91
N VAL A 532 2.34 25.98 -14.96
CA VAL A 532 2.82 24.74 -14.30
C VAL A 532 2.57 24.78 -12.79
N LEU A 533 2.92 25.89 -12.16
CA LEU A 533 2.75 26.04 -10.70
C LEU A 533 1.27 26.25 -10.33
N ALA A 534 0.50 26.98 -11.12
CA ALA A 534 -0.94 27.15 -10.92
C ALA A 534 -1.71 25.83 -11.10
N ALA A 535 -1.32 24.99 -12.07
CA ALA A 535 -1.85 23.64 -12.22
C ALA A 535 -1.52 22.77 -10.99
N HIS A 536 -0.29 22.84 -10.48
CA HIS A 536 0.10 22.17 -9.23
C HIS A 536 -0.72 22.62 -8.01
N LEU A 537 -0.92 23.94 -7.87
CA LEU A 537 -1.76 24.54 -6.81
C LEU A 537 -3.24 24.12 -6.91
N GLY A 538 -3.78 24.04 -8.13
CA GLY A 538 -5.16 23.60 -8.38
C GLY A 538 -5.37 22.12 -8.13
N LEU A 539 -4.45 21.28 -8.60
CA LEU A 539 -4.50 19.82 -8.45
C LEU A 539 -4.47 19.39 -6.98
N ALA A 540 -3.75 20.09 -6.10
CA ALA A 540 -3.70 19.80 -4.66
C ALA A 540 -5.09 19.69 -4.00
N GLN A 541 -6.06 20.48 -4.46
CA GLN A 541 -7.43 20.49 -3.96
C GLN A 541 -8.38 19.70 -4.88
N ALA A 542 -8.17 19.76 -6.19
CA ALA A 542 -9.09 19.17 -7.17
C ALA A 542 -8.92 17.66 -7.35
N ALA A 543 -7.67 17.18 -7.32
CA ALA A 543 -7.27 15.81 -7.61
C ALA A 543 -5.91 15.52 -6.93
N PRO A 544 -5.86 15.38 -5.59
CA PRO A 544 -4.62 15.25 -4.83
C PRO A 544 -3.77 14.05 -5.25
N GLU A 545 -4.35 13.03 -5.89
CA GLU A 545 -3.63 11.88 -6.44
C GLU A 545 -2.57 12.27 -7.49
N PHE A 546 -2.69 13.44 -8.12
CA PHE A 546 -1.68 13.98 -9.05
C PHE A 546 -0.44 14.54 -8.34
N LEU A 547 -0.46 14.68 -7.02
CA LEU A 547 0.64 15.20 -6.19
C LEU A 547 1.30 14.15 -5.28
N VAL A 548 0.79 12.91 -5.27
CA VAL A 548 1.45 11.79 -4.59
C VAL A 548 2.78 11.51 -5.29
N LYS A 549 3.83 11.25 -4.51
CA LYS A 549 5.18 11.00 -5.05
C LYS A 549 5.32 9.58 -5.59
N ASP A 550 6.24 9.42 -6.54
CA ASP A 550 6.69 8.12 -7.05
C ASP A 550 5.58 7.19 -7.61
N VAL A 551 4.44 7.76 -8.02
CA VAL A 551 3.34 7.01 -8.65
C VAL A 551 3.84 6.35 -9.96
N PRO A 552 3.71 5.02 -10.11
CA PRO A 552 4.13 4.32 -11.32
C PRO A 552 3.43 4.84 -12.57
N GLY A 553 4.16 4.97 -13.68
CA GLY A 553 3.63 5.43 -14.96
C GLY A 553 2.55 4.54 -15.57
N THR A 554 2.31 3.34 -15.00
CA THR A 554 1.22 2.41 -15.34
C THR A 554 -0.11 2.73 -14.67
N VAL A 555 -0.14 3.65 -13.69
CA VAL A 555 -1.38 4.08 -13.04
C VAL A 555 -2.08 5.13 -13.93
N HIS A 556 -3.06 4.66 -14.72
CA HIS A 556 -3.85 5.52 -15.61
C HIS A 556 -5.21 5.90 -15.01
N ILE A 557 -5.73 7.06 -15.40
CA ILE A 557 -7.04 7.55 -14.95
C ILE A 557 -8.14 6.57 -15.38
N GLY A 558 -9.02 6.22 -14.44
CA GLY A 558 -10.12 5.28 -14.65
C GLY A 558 -9.75 3.79 -14.50
N THR A 559 -8.50 3.47 -14.14
CA THR A 559 -8.10 2.12 -13.70
C THR A 559 -8.43 1.88 -12.21
N PRO A 560 -8.52 0.62 -11.75
CA PRO A 560 -8.72 0.33 -10.32
C PRO A 560 -7.60 0.85 -9.41
N ALA A 561 -6.34 0.81 -9.86
CA ALA A 561 -5.21 1.37 -9.10
C ALA A 561 -5.36 2.89 -8.88
N TRP A 562 -5.86 3.64 -9.88
CA TRP A 562 -6.19 5.06 -9.72
C TRP A 562 -7.34 5.29 -8.73
N MET A 563 -8.32 4.39 -8.64
CA MET A 563 -9.40 4.49 -7.63
C MET A 563 -8.87 4.25 -6.21
N GLU A 564 -8.00 3.25 -6.02
CA GLU A 564 -7.34 2.97 -4.75
C GLU A 564 -6.47 4.17 -4.33
N LEU A 565 -5.65 4.72 -5.23
CA LEU A 565 -4.86 5.93 -4.99
C LEU A 565 -5.73 7.14 -4.56
N ARG A 566 -6.87 7.36 -5.22
CA ARG A 566 -7.83 8.43 -4.84
C ARG A 566 -8.46 8.21 -3.47
N LEU A 567 -8.82 6.97 -3.14
CA LEU A 567 -9.37 6.63 -1.83
C LEU A 567 -8.32 6.83 -0.73
N GLY A 568 -7.08 6.40 -0.96
CA GLY A 568 -5.96 6.60 -0.04
C GLY A 568 -5.65 8.08 0.18
N CYS A 569 -5.70 8.91 -0.87
CA CYS A 569 -5.56 10.37 -0.71
C CYS A 569 -6.70 10.94 0.17
N ALA A 570 -7.94 10.51 -0.04
CA ALA A 570 -9.07 10.94 0.79
C ALA A 570 -8.93 10.48 2.25
N MET A 571 -8.34 9.31 2.51
CA MET A 571 -8.03 8.82 3.85
C MET A 571 -6.89 9.62 4.51
N ALA A 572 -5.82 9.88 3.76
CA ALA A 572 -4.69 10.70 4.23
C ALA A 572 -5.13 12.13 4.54
N ASP A 573 -5.96 12.75 3.71
CA ASP A 573 -6.37 14.15 3.88
C ASP A 573 -7.49 14.35 4.92
N GLN A 574 -8.08 13.27 5.47
CA GLN A 574 -8.94 13.33 6.67
C GLN A 574 -8.15 13.63 7.95
N HIS A 575 -6.88 13.23 8.02
CA HIS A 575 -5.97 13.61 9.11
C HIS A 575 -5.78 15.13 9.14
N ALA A 576 -5.30 15.68 8.03
CA ALA A 576 -5.22 17.10 7.77
C ALA A 576 -5.09 17.34 6.24
N PRO A 577 -5.72 18.39 5.68
CA PRO A 577 -5.71 18.63 4.23
C PRO A 577 -4.30 18.73 3.64
N GLY A 578 -4.01 17.94 2.61
CA GLY A 578 -2.73 17.92 1.91
C GLY A 578 -1.66 17.00 2.51
N THR A 579 -2.01 16.16 3.49
CA THR A 579 -1.16 15.06 3.99
C THR A 579 -0.72 14.13 2.84
N SER A 580 -1.64 13.83 1.91
CA SER A 580 -1.38 13.01 0.71
C SER A 580 -0.18 13.48 -0.13
N ARG A 581 0.06 14.79 -0.18
CA ARG A 581 1.18 15.42 -0.90
C ARG A 581 2.56 15.13 -0.29
N ALA A 582 2.59 14.74 0.98
CA ALA A 582 3.81 14.36 1.68
C ALA A 582 4.07 12.85 1.63
N MET A 583 3.24 12.08 0.90
CA MET A 583 3.32 10.62 0.80
C MET A 583 3.76 10.16 -0.59
N ASN A 584 4.26 8.92 -0.67
CA ASN A 584 4.46 8.19 -1.92
C ASN A 584 3.28 7.22 -2.19
N GLU A 585 3.26 6.58 -3.37
CA GLU A 585 2.21 5.64 -3.76
C GLU A 585 2.04 4.47 -2.77
N GLU A 586 3.14 3.81 -2.38
CA GLU A 586 3.13 2.68 -1.44
C GLU A 586 2.45 3.05 -0.11
N GLN A 587 2.77 4.22 0.44
CA GLN A 587 2.19 4.73 1.69
C GLN A 587 0.70 5.04 1.55
N VAL A 588 0.27 5.59 0.41
CA VAL A 588 -1.14 5.90 0.14
C VAL A 588 -1.95 4.62 -0.06
N THR A 589 -1.40 3.66 -0.80
CA THR A 589 -2.01 2.35 -1.03
C THR A 589 -2.12 1.55 0.27
N HIS A 590 -1.09 1.58 1.14
CA HIS A 590 -1.12 0.93 2.46
C HIS A 590 -2.35 1.32 3.30
N LEU A 591 -2.73 2.61 3.31
CA LEU A 591 -3.95 3.06 4.00
C LEU A 591 -5.20 2.33 3.51
N THR A 592 -5.33 2.11 2.19
CA THR A 592 -6.50 1.44 1.61
C THR A 592 -6.51 -0.08 1.80
N THR A 593 -5.36 -0.67 2.15
CA THR A 593 -5.24 -2.10 2.50
C THR A 593 -5.64 -2.40 3.95
N LEU A 594 -5.66 -1.40 4.83
CA LEU A 594 -6.19 -1.55 6.19
C LEU A 594 -7.67 -1.99 6.15
N GLY A 595 -8.11 -2.78 7.13
CA GLY A 595 -9.51 -3.11 7.34
C GLY A 595 -10.17 -2.15 8.33
N PRO A 596 -11.43 -1.71 8.11
CA PRO A 596 -12.15 -0.86 9.06
C PRO A 596 -12.28 -1.54 10.43
N THR A 597 -12.07 -0.77 11.49
CA THR A 597 -12.20 -1.19 12.90
C THR A 597 -13.64 -1.11 13.41
N SER A 598 -14.54 -0.45 12.67
CA SER A 598 -15.97 -0.38 12.95
C SER A 598 -16.79 -0.16 11.68
N ASP A 599 -18.07 -0.55 11.69
CA ASP A 599 -18.97 -0.33 10.54
C ASP A 599 -19.18 1.16 10.24
N ALA A 600 -19.21 2.03 11.26
CA ALA A 600 -19.29 3.48 11.07
C ALA A 600 -18.07 4.04 10.32
N GLN A 601 -16.87 3.49 10.57
CA GLN A 601 -15.67 3.85 9.81
C GLN A 601 -15.72 3.33 8.37
N ALA A 602 -16.29 2.14 8.14
CA ALA A 602 -16.53 1.62 6.80
C ALA A 602 -17.51 2.51 6.02
N GLU A 603 -18.61 2.96 6.65
CA GLU A 603 -19.58 3.89 6.07
C GLU A 603 -18.95 5.25 5.71
N LEU A 604 -18.04 5.79 6.53
CA LEU A 604 -17.28 7.01 6.21
C LEU A 604 -16.41 6.84 4.94
N MET A 605 -15.75 5.69 4.77
CA MET A 605 -14.95 5.44 3.57
C MET A 605 -15.82 5.21 2.34
N GLN A 606 -16.98 4.56 2.49
CA GLN A 606 -17.98 4.46 1.43
C GLN A 606 -18.49 5.84 0.99
N LEU A 607 -18.78 6.76 1.91
CA LEU A 607 -19.16 8.15 1.56
C LEU A 607 -18.05 8.84 0.75
N SER A 608 -16.79 8.64 1.12
CA SER A 608 -15.62 9.16 0.38
C SER A 608 -15.49 8.52 -1.02
N ALA A 609 -15.82 7.23 -1.15
CA ALA A 609 -15.76 6.46 -2.38
C ALA A 609 -16.90 6.75 -3.39
N LEU A 610 -18.05 7.29 -2.96
CA LEU A 610 -19.21 7.54 -3.84
C LEU A 610 -18.87 8.33 -5.11
N LYS A 611 -18.10 9.42 -4.98
CA LYS A 611 -17.65 10.22 -6.13
C LYS A 611 -16.68 9.46 -7.03
N ILE A 612 -15.75 8.72 -6.42
CA ILE A 612 -14.72 7.95 -7.12
C ILE A 612 -15.37 6.85 -7.98
N MET A 613 -16.35 6.14 -7.42
CA MET A 613 -17.15 5.11 -8.11
C MET A 613 -17.99 5.70 -9.25
N ALA A 614 -18.63 6.86 -9.03
CA ALA A 614 -19.35 7.57 -10.08
C ALA A 614 -18.43 8.00 -11.25
N ASP A 615 -17.29 8.60 -10.94
CA ASP A 615 -16.29 9.02 -11.94
C ASP A 615 -15.78 7.82 -12.74
N TRP A 616 -15.43 6.72 -12.05
CA TRP A 616 -14.99 5.48 -12.70
C TRP A 616 -16.05 4.90 -13.63
N GLY A 617 -17.31 4.81 -13.17
CA GLY A 617 -18.42 4.29 -13.96
C GLY A 617 -18.67 5.11 -15.23
N VAL A 618 -18.46 6.43 -15.18
CA VAL A 618 -18.58 7.34 -16.33
C VAL A 618 -17.38 7.23 -17.27
N LEU A 619 -16.15 7.18 -16.76
CA LEU A 619 -14.93 7.00 -17.56
C LEU A 619 -14.96 5.69 -18.38
N ASN A 620 -15.47 4.62 -17.75
CA ASN A 620 -15.61 3.29 -18.33
C ASN A 620 -16.93 3.07 -19.09
N GLY A 621 -17.79 4.08 -19.23
CA GLY A 621 -19.04 3.98 -20.01
C GLY A 621 -20.09 3.03 -19.42
N VAL A 622 -19.95 2.66 -18.15
CA VAL A 622 -20.92 1.84 -17.40
C VAL A 622 -22.11 2.71 -16.96
N VAL A 623 -21.83 3.95 -16.55
CA VAL A 623 -22.81 4.95 -16.12
C VAL A 623 -22.82 6.10 -17.13
N ARG A 624 -24.01 6.63 -17.42
CA ARG A 624 -24.17 7.78 -18.32
C ARG A 624 -23.60 9.05 -17.70
N LEU A 625 -22.74 9.76 -18.43
CA LEU A 625 -22.29 11.12 -18.07
C LEU A 625 -23.49 12.06 -17.88
N ARG A 626 -23.56 12.73 -16.72
CA ARG A 626 -24.54 13.77 -16.41
C ARG A 626 -23.89 15.13 -16.20
N SER A 627 -24.55 16.19 -16.66
CA SER A 627 -24.07 17.58 -16.59
C SER A 627 -24.25 18.24 -15.22
N ASP A 628 -25.18 17.77 -14.40
CA ASP A 628 -25.41 18.23 -13.02
C ASP A 628 -24.43 17.60 -12.00
N GLY A 629 -23.81 16.46 -12.36
CA GLY A 629 -22.99 15.65 -11.47
C GLY A 629 -23.79 14.86 -10.43
N GLU A 630 -25.09 14.65 -10.64
CA GLU A 630 -25.96 13.92 -9.71
C GLU A 630 -26.13 12.45 -10.13
N TYR A 631 -25.50 11.55 -9.39
CA TYR A 631 -25.62 10.11 -9.61
C TYR A 631 -26.54 9.49 -8.56
N SER A 632 -27.48 8.64 -9.02
CA SER A 632 -28.44 7.95 -8.17
C SER A 632 -27.82 6.74 -7.49
N ARG A 633 -28.47 6.20 -6.45
CA ARG A 633 -28.08 4.92 -5.83
C ARG A 633 -27.91 3.81 -6.87
N THR A 634 -28.82 3.74 -7.85
CA THR A 634 -28.79 2.73 -8.91
C THR A 634 -27.59 2.93 -9.84
N ASP A 635 -27.23 4.16 -10.17
CA ASP A 635 -26.03 4.46 -10.97
C ASP A 635 -24.75 3.97 -10.24
N ILE A 636 -24.65 4.22 -8.92
CA ILE A 636 -23.53 3.76 -8.09
C ILE A 636 -23.49 2.23 -7.98
N GLN A 637 -24.63 1.57 -7.79
CA GLN A 637 -24.72 0.11 -7.71
C GLN A 637 -24.30 -0.55 -9.03
N ILE A 638 -24.76 -0.01 -10.18
CA ILE A 638 -24.37 -0.49 -11.51
C ILE A 638 -22.86 -0.31 -11.75
N ALA A 639 -22.27 0.82 -11.34
CA ALA A 639 -20.82 1.02 -11.39
C ALA A 639 -20.08 0.01 -10.51
N SER A 640 -20.53 -0.19 -9.26
CA SER A 640 -19.98 -1.20 -8.34
C SER A 640 -20.02 -2.61 -8.92
N GLU A 641 -21.17 -3.04 -9.49
CA GLU A 641 -21.31 -4.36 -10.12
C GLU A 641 -20.29 -4.57 -11.24
N ALA A 642 -20.14 -3.58 -12.13
CA ALA A 642 -19.18 -3.67 -13.23
C ALA A 642 -17.73 -3.67 -12.73
N PHE A 643 -17.40 -2.85 -11.73
CA PHE A 643 -16.07 -2.75 -11.13
C PHE A 643 -15.62 -4.07 -10.49
N PHE A 644 -16.46 -4.66 -9.62
CA PHE A 644 -16.13 -5.95 -9.01
C PHE A 644 -16.13 -7.09 -10.02
N LYS A 645 -17.03 -7.09 -11.00
CA LYS A 645 -17.02 -8.09 -12.07
C LYS A 645 -15.72 -8.03 -12.89
N GLN A 646 -15.23 -6.85 -13.25
CA GLN A 646 -13.95 -6.69 -13.94
C GLN A 646 -12.77 -7.18 -13.08
N ARG A 647 -12.74 -6.83 -11.78
CA ARG A 647 -11.74 -7.30 -10.82
C ARG A 647 -11.76 -8.83 -10.67
N GLU A 648 -12.94 -9.43 -10.55
CA GLU A 648 -13.11 -10.89 -10.41
C GLU A 648 -12.76 -11.65 -11.69
N GLU A 649 -13.23 -11.20 -12.87
CA GLU A 649 -12.86 -11.80 -14.17
C GLU A 649 -11.34 -11.77 -14.39
N ALA A 650 -10.67 -10.66 -14.07
CA ALA A 650 -9.23 -10.54 -14.18
C ALA A 650 -8.50 -11.42 -13.16
N SER A 651 -8.85 -11.32 -11.87
CA SER A 651 -8.22 -12.10 -10.80
C SER A 651 -8.32 -13.61 -11.07
N LEU A 652 -9.50 -14.10 -11.49
CA LEU A 652 -9.69 -15.50 -11.86
C LEU A 652 -8.84 -15.89 -13.08
N ALA A 653 -8.90 -15.14 -14.19
CA ALA A 653 -8.18 -15.50 -15.40
C ALA A 653 -6.66 -15.54 -15.19
N PHE A 654 -6.09 -14.57 -14.47
CA PHE A 654 -4.65 -14.53 -14.18
C PHE A 654 -4.23 -15.56 -13.12
N THR A 655 -5.09 -15.86 -12.13
CA THR A 655 -4.85 -16.95 -11.18
C THR A 655 -4.80 -18.30 -11.91
N ASP A 656 -5.78 -18.62 -12.74
CA ASP A 656 -5.81 -19.87 -13.51
C ASP A 656 -4.63 -19.98 -14.50
N ALA A 657 -4.20 -18.87 -15.09
CA ALA A 657 -3.04 -18.81 -15.99
C ALA A 657 -1.68 -18.92 -15.27
N SER A 658 -1.59 -18.53 -13.99
CA SER A 658 -0.38 -18.65 -13.17
C SER A 658 -0.05 -20.09 -12.75
N ALA A 659 -0.98 -21.03 -12.95
CA ALA A 659 -0.77 -22.44 -12.63
C ALA A 659 0.39 -23.04 -13.46
N GLU A 660 1.23 -23.87 -12.83
CA GLU A 660 2.34 -24.52 -13.51
C GLU A 660 1.86 -25.42 -14.68
N LEU A 661 2.63 -25.42 -15.78
CA LEU A 661 2.37 -26.28 -16.94
C LEU A 661 2.32 -27.76 -16.50
N PRO A 662 1.19 -28.47 -16.65
CA PRO A 662 1.08 -29.85 -16.19
C PRO A 662 1.97 -30.79 -17.01
N THR A 663 3.05 -31.30 -16.42
CA THR A 663 3.99 -32.21 -17.10
C THR A 663 3.59 -33.68 -16.99
N ARG A 664 4.08 -34.49 -17.92
CA ARG A 664 3.90 -35.95 -17.92
C ARG A 664 4.40 -36.60 -16.63
N ARG A 665 5.49 -36.07 -16.04
CA ARG A 665 6.03 -36.54 -14.76
C ARG A 665 5.06 -36.26 -13.61
N THR A 666 4.53 -35.05 -13.51
CA THR A 666 3.60 -34.66 -12.43
C THR A 666 2.31 -35.47 -12.49
N LEU A 667 1.79 -35.73 -13.69
CA LEU A 667 0.65 -36.62 -13.91
C LEU A 667 0.97 -38.09 -13.56
N ALA A 668 2.15 -38.60 -13.95
CA ALA A 668 2.58 -39.96 -13.62
C ALA A 668 2.68 -40.18 -12.11
N ILE A 669 3.27 -39.24 -11.36
CA ILE A 669 3.36 -39.30 -9.90
C ILE A 669 1.94 -39.30 -9.28
N LYS A 670 1.05 -38.42 -9.74
CA LYS A 670 -0.33 -38.32 -9.25
C LYS A 670 -1.11 -39.64 -9.42
N GLU A 671 -1.05 -40.25 -10.60
CA GLU A 671 -1.75 -41.51 -10.86
C GLU A 671 -1.08 -42.72 -10.18
N LEU A 672 0.24 -42.70 -10.00
CA LEU A 672 0.94 -43.72 -9.20
C LEU A 672 0.56 -43.66 -7.72
N LEU A 673 0.49 -42.47 -7.10
CA LEU A 673 0.02 -42.32 -5.71
C LEU A 673 -1.41 -42.86 -5.53
N ARG A 674 -2.28 -42.74 -6.55
CA ARG A 674 -3.64 -43.29 -6.52
C ARG A 674 -3.68 -44.82 -6.47
N VAL A 675 -2.66 -45.52 -6.98
CA VAL A 675 -2.57 -47.00 -6.94
C VAL A 675 -1.56 -47.53 -5.89
N PHE A 676 -0.74 -46.64 -5.32
CA PHE A 676 0.16 -46.88 -4.19
C PHE A 676 -0.15 -45.90 -3.03
N PRO A 677 -1.33 -46.01 -2.38
CA PRO A 677 -1.81 -45.02 -1.40
C PRO A 677 -0.93 -44.94 -0.13
N ASP A 678 -0.24 -46.02 0.22
CA ASP A 678 0.62 -46.10 1.42
C ASP A 678 2.03 -45.49 1.20
N THR A 679 2.25 -44.83 0.05
CA THR A 679 3.57 -44.34 -0.39
C THR A 679 3.57 -42.81 -0.54
N THR A 680 4.67 -42.16 -0.16
CA THR A 680 4.87 -40.71 -0.37
C THR A 680 5.49 -40.42 -1.74
N PRO A 681 5.46 -39.17 -2.25
CA PRO A 681 6.15 -38.82 -3.50
C PRO A 681 7.62 -39.24 -3.52
N ALA A 682 8.37 -38.98 -2.44
CA ALA A 682 9.75 -39.43 -2.29
C ALA A 682 9.90 -40.96 -2.27
N GLY A 683 8.91 -41.68 -1.72
CA GLY A 683 8.85 -43.14 -1.79
C GLY A 683 8.68 -43.67 -3.21
N LEU A 684 7.88 -43.01 -4.04
CA LEU A 684 7.75 -43.35 -5.47
C LEU A 684 9.02 -43.03 -6.28
N GLU A 685 9.74 -41.95 -5.94
CA GLU A 685 11.01 -41.63 -6.60
C GLU A 685 12.11 -42.65 -6.29
N ALA A 686 12.12 -43.21 -5.07
CA ALA A 686 13.00 -44.32 -4.70
C ALA A 686 12.54 -45.70 -5.24
N MET A 687 11.27 -45.83 -5.64
CA MET A 687 10.69 -47.10 -6.06
C MET A 687 11.15 -47.50 -7.48
N THR A 688 11.68 -48.72 -7.58
CA THR A 688 12.16 -49.29 -8.84
C THR A 688 11.47 -50.60 -9.18
N VAL A 689 11.34 -50.85 -10.48
CA VAL A 689 10.79 -52.08 -11.07
C VAL A 689 11.88 -52.80 -11.87
N HIS A 690 11.87 -54.12 -11.83
CA HIS A 690 12.79 -55.00 -12.56
C HIS A 690 12.01 -55.96 -13.46
N ILE A 691 12.55 -56.30 -14.63
CA ILE A 691 11.90 -57.22 -15.58
C ILE A 691 11.90 -58.63 -14.99
N ALA A 692 10.71 -59.19 -14.76
CA ALA A 692 10.53 -60.43 -14.02
C ALA A 692 11.01 -61.67 -14.80
N GLU A 693 10.67 -61.74 -16.09
CA GLU A 693 10.92 -62.93 -16.90
C GLU A 693 12.35 -63.04 -17.43
N ALA A 694 12.85 -64.28 -17.54
CA ALA A 694 14.17 -64.56 -18.11
C ALA A 694 14.17 -64.53 -19.65
N SER A 695 13.04 -64.85 -20.29
CA SER A 695 12.82 -64.75 -21.73
C SER A 695 12.85 -63.28 -22.20
N GLU A 696 12.07 -62.40 -21.57
CA GLU A 696 12.06 -60.97 -21.92
C GLU A 696 13.44 -60.32 -21.75
N ARG A 697 14.17 -60.63 -20.67
CA ARG A 697 15.55 -60.15 -20.46
C ARG A 697 16.56 -60.59 -21.53
N ARG A 698 16.26 -61.63 -22.34
CA ARG A 698 17.07 -62.05 -23.50
C ARG A 698 16.68 -61.35 -24.79
N ASN A 699 15.46 -60.83 -24.88
CA ASN A 699 14.91 -60.17 -26.07
C ASN A 699 15.01 -58.63 -26.00
N MET A 700 15.63 -58.07 -24.95
CA MET A 700 15.88 -56.63 -24.82
C MET A 700 16.89 -56.11 -25.84
N ALA A 701 16.66 -54.90 -26.34
CA ALA A 701 17.65 -54.18 -27.14
C ALA A 701 18.93 -53.89 -26.34
N SER A 702 20.09 -54.05 -26.99
CA SER A 702 21.41 -53.81 -26.40
C SER A 702 21.53 -52.37 -25.87
N GLY A 703 21.59 -52.21 -24.54
CA GLY A 703 21.78 -50.92 -23.86
C GLY A 703 20.61 -50.48 -22.97
N GLU A 704 19.45 -51.15 -23.01
CA GLU A 704 18.34 -50.82 -22.09
C GLU A 704 18.57 -51.39 -20.67
N PRO A 705 18.26 -50.63 -19.60
CA PRO A 705 18.44 -51.09 -18.23
C PRO A 705 17.32 -52.06 -17.81
N ARG A 706 17.72 -53.14 -17.10
CA ARG A 706 16.83 -54.20 -16.57
C ARG A 706 16.01 -53.77 -15.34
N THR A 707 16.51 -52.76 -14.63
CA THR A 707 15.84 -52.08 -13.50
C THR A 707 15.55 -50.65 -13.91
N ARG A 708 14.37 -50.12 -13.60
CA ARG A 708 13.95 -48.74 -13.90
C ARG A 708 13.24 -48.11 -12.72
N PRO A 709 13.27 -46.78 -12.54
CA PRO A 709 12.33 -46.07 -11.68
C PRO A 709 10.89 -46.38 -12.13
N ILE A 710 9.97 -46.61 -11.18
CA ILE A 710 8.57 -46.94 -11.53
C ILE A 710 7.89 -45.80 -12.30
N ILE A 711 8.24 -44.55 -11.96
CA ILE A 711 7.77 -43.34 -12.63
C ILE A 711 8.23 -43.32 -14.09
N GLU A 712 9.51 -43.61 -14.38
CA GLU A 712 10.04 -43.62 -15.75
C GLU A 712 9.41 -44.76 -16.57
N ALA A 713 9.26 -45.96 -16.00
CA ALA A 713 8.61 -47.08 -16.66
C ALA A 713 7.13 -46.78 -17.02
N TYR A 714 6.42 -46.02 -16.18
CA TYR A 714 5.06 -45.59 -16.48
C TYR A 714 5.02 -44.47 -17.53
N MET A 715 5.91 -43.47 -17.42
CA MET A 715 6.01 -42.36 -18.39
C MET A 715 6.28 -42.82 -19.83
N THR A 716 7.10 -43.86 -20.03
CA THR A 716 7.39 -44.42 -21.36
C THR A 716 6.36 -45.44 -21.86
N GLY A 717 5.26 -45.67 -21.12
CA GLY A 717 4.26 -46.70 -21.42
C GLY A 717 4.78 -48.15 -21.27
N ASP A 718 6.02 -48.33 -20.79
CA ASP A 718 6.66 -49.64 -20.67
C ASP A 718 6.13 -50.49 -19.51
N LEU A 719 5.50 -49.86 -18.50
CA LEU A 719 4.94 -50.47 -17.29
C LEU A 719 3.65 -51.26 -17.61
N THR A 720 3.81 -52.42 -18.24
CA THR A 720 2.72 -53.33 -18.61
C THR A 720 2.58 -54.50 -17.63
N PRO A 721 1.37 -55.06 -17.41
CA PRO A 721 1.20 -56.24 -16.57
C PRO A 721 2.02 -57.45 -17.06
N GLY A 722 2.43 -58.33 -16.13
CA GLY A 722 3.18 -59.56 -16.38
C GLY A 722 4.71 -59.37 -16.51
N LYS A 723 5.13 -58.25 -17.08
CA LYS A 723 6.53 -57.91 -17.42
C LYS A 723 7.41 -57.53 -16.21
N TRP A 724 6.83 -56.87 -15.21
CA TRP A 724 7.57 -56.23 -14.12
C TRP A 724 7.35 -56.89 -12.75
N ALA A 725 8.32 -56.70 -11.85
CA ALA A 725 8.22 -56.91 -10.41
C ALA A 725 8.85 -55.73 -9.68
N LEU A 726 8.39 -55.39 -8.47
CA LEU A 726 9.04 -54.38 -7.64
C LEU A 726 10.40 -54.89 -7.16
N SER A 727 11.41 -54.02 -7.17
CA SER A 727 12.75 -54.38 -6.71
C SER A 727 12.83 -54.72 -5.21
N SER A 728 11.87 -54.25 -4.40
CA SER A 728 11.68 -54.63 -2.99
C SER A 728 11.27 -56.08 -2.80
N ASP A 729 10.60 -56.66 -3.80
CA ASP A 729 9.91 -57.95 -3.67
C ASP A 729 10.74 -59.11 -4.24
N LEU A 730 11.86 -58.78 -4.91
CA LEU A 730 12.84 -59.73 -5.40
C LEU A 730 13.57 -60.41 -4.24
N ARG A 731 13.58 -61.74 -4.23
CA ARG A 731 14.36 -62.55 -3.27
C ARG A 731 15.41 -63.40 -3.98
N GLY A 732 16.52 -63.63 -3.29
CA GLY A 732 17.68 -64.39 -3.75
C GLY A 732 18.83 -63.50 -4.25
N THR A 733 20.05 -64.01 -4.15
CA THR A 733 21.26 -63.37 -4.72
C THR A 733 21.52 -63.88 -6.13
N TYR A 734 22.04 -63.01 -7.00
CA TYR A 734 22.39 -63.41 -8.37
C TYR A 734 23.54 -64.43 -8.34
N ARG A 735 23.27 -65.67 -8.73
CA ARG A 735 24.31 -66.71 -8.90
C ARG A 735 24.67 -66.79 -10.38
N SER A 736 25.86 -66.32 -10.74
CA SER A 736 26.38 -66.55 -12.08
C SER A 736 26.64 -68.05 -12.27
N GLY A 737 26.25 -68.61 -13.41
CA GLY A 737 26.69 -69.96 -13.79
C GLY A 737 28.21 -70.01 -13.88
N SER A 738 28.83 -71.12 -13.48
CA SER A 738 30.30 -71.26 -13.53
C SER A 738 30.83 -71.49 -14.95
N THR A 739 29.93 -71.70 -15.91
CA THR A 739 30.25 -71.93 -17.33
C THR A 739 29.27 -71.18 -18.24
N PRO A 740 29.63 -70.90 -19.51
CA PRO A 740 28.73 -70.26 -20.49
C PRO A 740 27.42 -70.99 -20.76
N TYR A 741 27.30 -72.25 -20.34
CA TYR A 741 26.14 -73.12 -20.58
C TYR A 741 25.22 -73.27 -19.35
N GLN A 742 25.64 -72.80 -18.17
CA GLN A 742 24.79 -72.83 -16.97
C GLN A 742 23.92 -71.56 -16.89
N GLN A 743 22.60 -71.75 -16.78
CA GLN A 743 21.71 -70.63 -16.49
C GLN A 743 21.95 -70.11 -15.07
N GLY A 744 22.37 -68.85 -14.95
CA GLY A 744 22.48 -68.19 -13.66
C GLY A 744 21.11 -68.00 -13.02
N GLN A 745 20.98 -68.35 -11.73
CA GLN A 745 19.76 -68.10 -10.97
C GLN A 745 19.67 -66.59 -10.67
N ALA A 746 18.66 -65.96 -11.27
CA ALA A 746 18.34 -64.56 -11.04
C ALA A 746 17.36 -64.41 -9.86
N PRO A 747 17.36 -63.26 -9.16
CA PRO A 747 16.34 -62.96 -8.15
C PRO A 747 14.93 -63.04 -8.77
N GLN A 748 13.98 -63.58 -8.02
CA GLN A 748 12.57 -63.67 -8.42
C GLN A 748 11.66 -63.11 -7.32
N ALA A 749 10.55 -62.50 -7.73
CA ALA A 749 9.46 -62.13 -6.83
C ALA A 749 8.42 -63.26 -6.77
N SER A 750 7.67 -63.35 -5.67
CA SER A 750 6.59 -64.33 -5.54
C SER A 750 5.47 -64.11 -6.58
N PRO A 751 4.73 -65.16 -6.99
CA PRO A 751 3.59 -65.01 -7.88
C PRO A 751 2.53 -64.03 -7.34
N GLU A 752 2.32 -64.02 -6.02
CA GLU A 752 1.39 -63.12 -5.33
C GLU A 752 1.82 -61.66 -5.42
N ALA A 753 3.10 -61.34 -5.17
CA ALA A 753 3.62 -59.98 -5.29
C ALA A 753 3.54 -59.46 -6.73
N ARG A 754 3.83 -60.32 -7.72
CA ARG A 754 3.64 -60.00 -9.15
C ARG A 754 2.16 -59.72 -9.47
N ALA A 755 1.24 -60.56 -8.99
CA ALA A 755 -0.19 -60.37 -9.20
C ALA A 755 -0.73 -59.08 -8.55
N GLN A 756 -0.23 -58.70 -7.36
CA GLN A 756 -0.58 -57.43 -6.71
C GLN A 756 -0.07 -56.22 -7.51
N LEU A 757 1.17 -56.25 -8.01
CA LEU A 757 1.68 -55.20 -8.89
C LEU A 757 0.86 -55.10 -10.18
N ASP A 758 0.54 -56.21 -10.83
CA ASP A 758 -0.27 -56.25 -12.05
C ASP A 758 -1.68 -55.67 -11.84
N GLN A 759 -2.31 -55.93 -10.68
CA GLN A 759 -3.59 -55.30 -10.33
C GLN A 759 -3.48 -53.78 -10.18
N ARG A 760 -2.37 -53.26 -9.63
CA ARG A 760 -2.11 -51.81 -9.56
C ARG A 760 -1.88 -51.23 -10.96
N ILE A 761 -1.06 -51.87 -11.79
CA ILE A 761 -0.78 -51.43 -13.17
C ILE A 761 -2.07 -51.37 -14.00
N ARG A 762 -2.95 -52.37 -13.91
CA ARG A 762 -4.25 -52.37 -14.64
C ARG A 762 -5.20 -51.23 -14.27
N ARG A 763 -4.96 -50.52 -13.16
CA ARG A 763 -5.73 -49.34 -12.72
C ARG A 763 -5.12 -48.01 -13.19
N LEU A 764 -3.96 -48.02 -13.83
CA LEU A 764 -3.29 -46.84 -14.34
C LEU A 764 -3.83 -46.47 -15.75
N PRO A 765 -4.24 -45.22 -15.99
CA PRO A 765 -4.64 -44.74 -17.32
C PRO A 765 -3.44 -44.52 -18.24
N ALA A 766 -3.68 -44.42 -19.55
CA ALA A 766 -2.66 -43.99 -20.51
C ALA A 766 -2.35 -42.49 -20.35
N LEU A 767 -1.05 -42.14 -20.23
CA LEU A 767 -0.63 -40.78 -19.89
C LEU A 767 -0.80 -39.78 -21.05
N ASP A 768 -0.61 -40.19 -22.31
CA ASP A 768 -0.59 -39.25 -23.45
C ASP A 768 -1.92 -38.50 -23.63
N GLY A 769 -3.04 -39.21 -23.49
CA GLY A 769 -4.39 -38.62 -23.55
C GLY A 769 -4.69 -37.70 -22.37
N LEU A 770 -4.19 -38.04 -21.17
CA LEU A 770 -4.32 -37.20 -19.98
C LEU A 770 -3.44 -35.95 -20.07
N LEU A 771 -2.21 -36.10 -20.55
CA LEU A 771 -1.26 -35.00 -20.78
C LEU A 771 -1.84 -34.01 -21.77
N LYS A 772 -2.28 -34.48 -22.95
CA LYS A 772 -2.93 -33.62 -23.94
C LYS A 772 -4.13 -32.88 -23.35
N SER A 773 -5.01 -33.58 -22.64
CA SER A 773 -6.19 -32.97 -21.98
C SER A 773 -5.84 -32.00 -20.83
N ALA A 774 -4.69 -32.15 -20.19
CA ALA A 774 -4.20 -31.23 -19.16
C ALA A 774 -3.56 -29.99 -19.79
N VAL A 775 -2.72 -30.18 -20.81
CA VAL A 775 -2.09 -29.12 -21.60
C VAL A 775 -3.13 -28.27 -22.33
N ASP A 776 -4.15 -28.87 -22.93
CA ASP A 776 -5.24 -28.13 -23.59
C ASP A 776 -6.04 -27.29 -22.59
N ARG A 777 -6.31 -27.79 -21.38
CA ARG A 777 -6.96 -26.99 -20.31
C ARG A 777 -6.09 -25.83 -19.84
N HIS A 778 -4.79 -26.06 -19.62
CA HIS A 778 -3.85 -24.99 -19.26
C HIS A 778 -3.71 -23.96 -20.39
N ARG A 779 -3.65 -24.40 -21.65
CA ARG A 779 -3.68 -23.53 -22.84
C ARG A 779 -4.94 -22.66 -22.87
N HIS A 780 -6.12 -23.22 -22.60
CA HIS A 780 -7.35 -22.44 -22.51
C HIS A 780 -7.33 -21.42 -21.36
N ALA A 781 -6.74 -21.74 -20.20
CA ALA A 781 -6.55 -20.75 -19.13
C ALA A 781 -5.65 -19.58 -19.57
N LEU A 782 -4.52 -19.86 -20.22
CA LEU A 782 -3.63 -18.84 -20.78
C LEU A 782 -4.33 -17.99 -21.87
N GLN A 783 -5.13 -18.62 -22.73
CA GLN A 783 -5.92 -17.91 -23.76
C GLN A 783 -6.97 -16.99 -23.13
N ASN A 784 -7.65 -17.43 -22.07
CA ASN A 784 -8.60 -16.61 -21.33
C ASN A 784 -7.91 -15.40 -20.66
N ALA A 785 -6.75 -15.61 -20.02
CA ALA A 785 -5.95 -14.52 -19.45
C ALA A 785 -5.48 -13.52 -20.52
N TYR A 786 -5.04 -14.00 -21.68
CA TYR A 786 -4.65 -13.13 -22.79
C TYR A 786 -5.85 -12.33 -23.33
N ALA A 787 -7.01 -12.95 -23.51
CA ALA A 787 -8.24 -12.26 -23.90
C ALA A 787 -8.66 -11.19 -22.87
N THR A 788 -8.54 -11.48 -21.57
CA THR A 788 -8.82 -10.50 -20.49
C THR A 788 -7.80 -9.35 -20.47
N ARG A 789 -6.50 -9.62 -20.67
CA ARG A 789 -5.47 -8.58 -20.84
C ARG A 789 -5.81 -7.66 -22.02
N LEU A 790 -6.21 -8.22 -23.16
CA LEU A 790 -6.64 -7.45 -24.33
C LEU A 790 -7.89 -6.60 -24.05
N LYS A 791 -8.87 -7.08 -23.28
CA LYS A 791 -10.03 -6.25 -22.87
C LYS A 791 -9.59 -5.02 -22.06
N LEU A 792 -8.66 -5.20 -21.13
CA LEU A 792 -8.12 -4.10 -20.31
C LEU A 792 -7.39 -3.08 -21.20
N MET A 793 -6.47 -3.56 -22.05
CA MET A 793 -5.74 -2.72 -23.03
C MET A 793 -6.69 -1.94 -23.96
N LEU A 794 -7.77 -2.54 -24.45
CA LEU A 794 -8.74 -1.86 -25.31
C LEU A 794 -9.65 -0.88 -24.54
N ALA A 795 -9.91 -1.12 -23.26
CA ALA A 795 -10.69 -0.22 -22.40
C ALA A 795 -9.94 1.08 -22.04
N GLU A 796 -8.61 1.07 -22.09
CA GLU A 796 -7.74 2.23 -21.88
C GLU A 796 -7.47 3.04 -23.16
N LEU A 797 -8.03 2.66 -24.31
CA LEU A 797 -7.91 3.46 -25.54
C LEU A 797 -8.57 4.85 -25.40
N PRO A 798 -8.09 5.87 -26.14
CA PRO A 798 -8.71 7.19 -26.18
C PRO A 798 -10.20 7.10 -26.53
N LEU A 799 -11.03 8.01 -25.99
CA LEU A 799 -12.48 7.97 -26.15
C LEU A 799 -12.94 7.84 -27.61
N ALA A 800 -12.34 8.61 -28.53
CA ALA A 800 -12.67 8.56 -29.96
C ALA A 800 -12.38 7.18 -30.58
N ASP A 801 -11.27 6.55 -30.18
CA ASP A 801 -10.88 5.22 -30.66
C ASP A 801 -11.75 4.12 -30.05
N ARG A 802 -12.19 4.26 -28.78
CA ARG A 802 -13.21 3.39 -28.16
C ARG A 802 -14.57 3.50 -28.87
N GLN A 803 -14.98 4.71 -29.25
CA GLN A 803 -16.20 4.93 -30.04
C GLN A 803 -16.08 4.30 -31.43
N ALA A 804 -14.93 4.44 -32.10
CA ALA A 804 -14.66 3.80 -33.38
C ALA A 804 -14.62 2.27 -33.28
N LEU A 805 -14.07 1.70 -32.21
CA LEU A 805 -14.06 0.25 -31.95
C LEU A 805 -15.47 -0.33 -31.82
N GLU A 806 -16.38 0.37 -31.14
CA GLU A 806 -17.76 -0.10 -30.94
C GLU A 806 -18.63 0.14 -32.19
N LEU A 807 -18.58 1.34 -32.78
CA LEU A 807 -19.46 1.78 -33.87
C LEU A 807 -18.93 1.47 -35.27
N GLY A 808 -17.62 1.49 -35.49
CA GLY A 808 -16.97 1.27 -36.79
C GLY A 808 -16.77 -0.19 -37.18
N THR A 809 -16.24 -0.44 -38.37
CA THR A 809 -15.83 -1.78 -38.82
C THR A 809 -14.45 -2.12 -38.24
N VAL A 810 -14.26 -3.36 -37.79
CA VAL A 810 -12.98 -3.85 -37.25
C VAL A 810 -12.47 -5.03 -38.05
N GLU A 811 -11.21 -4.98 -38.45
CA GLU A 811 -10.54 -6.08 -39.15
C GLU A 811 -9.23 -6.44 -38.44
N LEU A 812 -8.87 -7.72 -38.47
CA LEU A 812 -7.68 -8.25 -37.81
C LEU A 812 -6.73 -8.86 -38.84
N PHE A 813 -5.44 -8.68 -38.65
CA PHE A 813 -4.39 -9.22 -39.52
C PHE A 813 -3.21 -9.78 -38.72
N THR A 814 -2.61 -10.85 -39.23
CA THR A 814 -1.36 -11.43 -38.72
C THR A 814 -0.25 -11.25 -39.74
N LEU A 815 0.97 -11.07 -39.26
CA LEU A 815 2.17 -11.06 -40.09
C LEU A 815 2.79 -12.46 -40.14
N ARG A 816 3.38 -12.84 -41.28
CA ARG A 816 4.22 -14.04 -41.39
C ARG A 816 5.42 -13.84 -42.29
N GLY A 817 6.47 -14.61 -42.03
CA GLY A 817 7.59 -14.79 -42.94
C GLY A 817 7.21 -15.64 -44.16
N GLU A 818 8.11 -15.65 -45.14
CA GLU A 818 8.03 -16.54 -46.29
C GLU A 818 8.32 -18.00 -45.91
N THR A 819 7.64 -18.95 -46.54
CA THR A 819 7.89 -20.39 -46.30
C THR A 819 9.06 -20.95 -47.11
N GLY A 820 9.62 -20.19 -48.06
CA GLY A 820 10.70 -20.62 -48.94
C GLY A 820 10.34 -21.74 -49.93
N THR A 821 9.05 -22.07 -50.07
CA THR A 821 8.56 -23.16 -50.92
C THR A 821 7.61 -22.68 -52.01
N THR A 822 7.46 -23.48 -53.07
CA THR A 822 6.47 -23.25 -54.14
C THR A 822 5.04 -23.25 -53.58
N GLN A 823 4.16 -22.43 -54.13
CA GLN A 823 2.76 -22.31 -53.70
C GLN A 823 2.03 -23.67 -53.58
N ALA A 824 2.26 -24.60 -54.53
CA ALA A 824 1.68 -25.95 -54.52
C ALA A 824 2.20 -26.89 -53.40
N ARG A 825 3.27 -26.51 -52.70
CA ARG A 825 3.84 -27.23 -51.54
C ARG A 825 3.65 -26.48 -50.22
N GLU A 826 3.15 -25.24 -50.24
CA GLU A 826 2.89 -24.46 -49.04
C GLU A 826 1.66 -25.03 -48.31
N THR A 827 1.87 -25.66 -47.16
CA THR A 827 0.79 -26.21 -46.32
C THR A 827 0.30 -25.21 -45.29
N ALA A 828 -0.90 -25.42 -44.74
CA ALA A 828 -1.38 -24.63 -43.59
C ALA A 828 -0.41 -24.68 -42.40
N SER A 829 0.19 -25.84 -42.11
CA SER A 829 1.19 -25.98 -41.04
C SER A 829 2.47 -25.20 -41.32
N SER A 830 2.97 -25.20 -42.56
CA SER A 830 4.17 -24.42 -42.92
C SER A 830 3.95 -22.90 -42.79
N ARG A 831 2.75 -22.40 -43.13
CA ARG A 831 2.39 -20.98 -42.91
C ARG A 831 2.26 -20.65 -41.43
N LEU A 832 1.61 -21.51 -40.64
CA LEU A 832 1.44 -21.33 -39.19
C LEU A 832 2.76 -21.39 -38.39
N ALA A 833 3.80 -22.01 -38.95
CA ALA A 833 5.15 -22.05 -38.40
C ALA A 833 5.95 -20.76 -38.66
N GLN A 834 5.62 -20.00 -39.72
CA GLN A 834 6.25 -18.71 -40.05
C GLN A 834 5.46 -17.50 -39.51
N ARG A 835 4.34 -17.73 -38.81
CA ARG A 835 3.46 -16.66 -38.31
C ARG A 835 4.10 -15.96 -37.11
N GLY A 836 4.11 -14.63 -37.15
CA GLY A 836 4.42 -13.77 -36.02
C GLY A 836 3.27 -13.79 -35.01
N ARG A 837 3.42 -14.62 -33.97
CA ARG A 837 2.39 -14.88 -32.95
C ARG A 837 2.36 -13.87 -31.81
N GLN A 838 3.40 -13.05 -31.68
CA GLN A 838 3.56 -12.12 -30.56
C GLN A 838 2.83 -10.80 -30.77
N GLY A 839 2.35 -10.51 -31.97
CA GLY A 839 1.59 -9.31 -32.31
C GLY A 839 0.45 -9.56 -33.30
N THR A 840 -0.59 -8.75 -33.23
CA THR A 840 -1.73 -8.74 -34.17
C THR A 840 -2.04 -7.31 -34.58
N VAL A 841 -2.24 -7.05 -35.87
CA VAL A 841 -2.69 -5.74 -36.37
C VAL A 841 -4.22 -5.69 -36.34
N MET A 842 -4.78 -4.63 -35.80
CA MET A 842 -6.21 -4.32 -35.81
C MET A 842 -6.43 -3.02 -36.60
N ARG A 843 -7.26 -3.08 -37.64
CA ARG A 843 -7.73 -1.92 -38.43
C ARG A 843 -9.10 -1.52 -37.92
N LEU A 844 -9.27 -0.24 -37.60
CA LEU A 844 -10.54 0.37 -37.20
C LEU A 844 -10.95 1.36 -38.28
N GLU A 845 -12.16 1.21 -38.83
CA GLU A 845 -12.73 2.11 -39.83
C GLU A 845 -14.04 2.71 -39.33
N HIS A 846 -14.08 4.04 -39.14
CA HIS A 846 -15.26 4.76 -38.66
C HIS A 846 -15.31 6.15 -39.29
N ASN A 847 -16.47 6.57 -39.82
CA ASN A 847 -16.66 7.86 -40.51
C ASN A 847 -15.61 8.14 -41.61
N ASN A 848 -15.30 7.13 -42.43
CA ASN A 848 -14.26 7.13 -43.48
C ASN A 848 -12.83 7.45 -42.98
N GLN A 849 -12.59 7.42 -41.66
CA GLN A 849 -11.25 7.47 -41.07
C GLN A 849 -10.81 6.06 -40.70
N VAL A 850 -9.57 5.72 -41.10
CA VAL A 850 -8.93 4.44 -40.76
C VAL A 850 -7.82 4.72 -39.75
N THR A 851 -7.78 3.93 -38.67
CA THR A 851 -6.69 3.92 -37.69
C THR A 851 -6.27 2.48 -37.45
N TYR A 852 -4.97 2.25 -37.37
CA TYR A 852 -4.41 0.93 -37.11
C TYR A 852 -3.86 0.84 -35.69
N TYR A 853 -3.89 -0.37 -35.14
CA TYR A 853 -3.31 -0.71 -33.84
C TYR A 853 -2.49 -1.98 -33.95
N GLU A 854 -1.29 -1.96 -33.41
CA GLU A 854 -0.49 -3.17 -33.19
C GLU A 854 -0.68 -3.60 -31.74
N LEU A 855 -1.28 -4.78 -31.53
CA LEU A 855 -1.61 -5.36 -30.23
C LEU A 855 -0.63 -6.50 -29.93
N PHE A 856 0.26 -6.32 -28.96
CA PHE A 856 1.31 -7.28 -28.62
C PHE A 856 1.02 -8.07 -27.35
N ALA A 857 1.45 -9.34 -27.33
CA ALA A 857 1.30 -10.25 -26.20
C ALA A 857 2.05 -9.78 -24.94
N ASN A 858 3.16 -9.05 -25.11
CA ASN A 858 3.90 -8.41 -24.03
C ASN A 858 3.13 -7.22 -23.39
N GLY A 859 2.00 -6.78 -23.96
CA GLY A 859 1.15 -5.70 -23.42
C GLY A 859 1.32 -4.36 -24.11
N ASN A 860 2.23 -4.23 -25.08
CA ASN A 860 2.35 -2.99 -25.85
C ASN A 860 1.17 -2.82 -26.81
N VAL A 861 0.67 -1.58 -26.91
CA VAL A 861 -0.31 -1.13 -27.91
C VAL A 861 0.31 0.03 -28.67
N VAL A 862 0.51 -0.11 -29.98
CA VAL A 862 1.03 0.96 -30.84
C VAL A 862 -0.09 1.47 -31.74
N ARG A 863 -0.46 2.75 -31.61
CA ARG A 863 -1.40 3.43 -32.52
C ARG A 863 -0.65 3.88 -33.77
N ARG A 864 -1.11 3.44 -34.94
CA ARG A 864 -0.49 3.69 -36.25
C ARG A 864 -1.43 4.51 -37.13
N THR A 865 -0.96 5.68 -37.55
CA THR A 865 -1.69 6.66 -38.40
C THR A 865 -0.93 7.01 -39.68
N ASP A 866 0.24 6.41 -39.85
CA ASP A 866 1.19 6.52 -40.95
C ASP A 866 0.97 5.47 -42.06
N LEU A 867 0.12 4.47 -41.79
CA LEU A 867 -0.16 3.36 -42.71
C LEU A 867 -1.16 3.74 -43.81
N PRO A 868 -1.08 3.12 -45.00
CA PRO A 868 -2.08 3.31 -46.06
C PRO A 868 -3.46 2.77 -45.63
N GLN A 869 -4.51 3.30 -46.25
CA GLN A 869 -5.91 2.95 -45.94
C GLN A 869 -6.25 1.46 -46.15
N ASP A 870 -5.55 0.83 -47.10
CA ASP A 870 -5.65 -0.59 -47.45
C ASP A 870 -4.25 -1.23 -47.41
N LEU A 871 -4.18 -2.44 -46.84
CA LEU A 871 -2.94 -3.22 -46.74
C LEU A 871 -2.85 -4.25 -47.87
N ILE A 872 -1.64 -4.51 -48.38
CA ILE A 872 -1.41 -5.55 -49.40
C ILE A 872 -1.51 -6.93 -48.74
N LEU A 873 -2.65 -7.61 -48.94
CA LEU A 873 -2.91 -8.92 -48.36
C LEU A 873 -2.34 -10.05 -49.23
N GLY A 874 -1.90 -11.13 -48.58
CA GLY A 874 -1.47 -12.36 -49.24
C GLY A 874 -0.06 -12.34 -49.83
N GLY A 875 0.57 -11.16 -49.98
CA GLY A 875 1.91 -11.01 -50.57
C GLY A 875 1.87 -10.89 -52.10
N LEU A 876 3.01 -11.13 -52.75
CA LEU A 876 3.15 -11.10 -54.20
C LEU A 876 3.54 -12.47 -54.76
N ILE A 877 2.80 -12.92 -55.79
CA ILE A 877 3.15 -14.15 -56.51
C ILE A 877 4.29 -13.86 -57.50
N LYS A 878 5.47 -14.44 -57.25
CA LYS A 878 6.63 -14.38 -58.16
C LYS A 878 6.90 -15.76 -58.78
N HIS A 879 7.34 -15.79 -60.03
CA HIS A 879 7.68 -17.03 -60.73
C HIS A 879 9.19 -17.30 -60.67
N GLU A 880 9.60 -18.26 -59.86
CA GLU A 880 11.01 -18.52 -59.55
C GLU A 880 11.50 -19.86 -60.12
N ARG A 881 12.80 -19.93 -60.38
CA ARG A 881 13.46 -21.03 -61.09
C ARG A 881 13.89 -22.13 -60.11
N PHE A 882 13.15 -23.24 -60.08
CA PHE A 882 13.47 -24.42 -59.26
C PHE A 882 14.25 -25.48 -60.05
N PRO A 883 15.23 -26.18 -59.44
CA PRO A 883 15.90 -27.32 -60.06
C PRO A 883 15.01 -28.57 -60.07
N THR A 884 15.08 -29.34 -61.14
CA THR A 884 14.44 -30.66 -61.28
C THR A 884 15.42 -31.67 -61.90
N PRO A 885 15.16 -32.99 -61.82
CA PRO A 885 16.02 -34.00 -62.43
C PRO A 885 16.21 -33.86 -63.96
N HIS A 886 15.38 -33.05 -64.63
CA HIS A 886 15.40 -32.85 -66.09
C HIS A 886 15.65 -31.38 -66.49
N GLY A 887 16.15 -30.54 -65.58
CA GLY A 887 16.50 -29.14 -65.87
C GLY A 887 15.95 -28.16 -64.82
N HIS A 888 15.27 -27.11 -65.26
CA HIS A 888 14.62 -26.15 -64.38
C HIS A 888 13.19 -25.86 -64.81
N VAL A 889 12.35 -25.55 -63.83
CA VAL A 889 10.97 -25.08 -64.06
C VAL A 889 10.74 -23.77 -63.33
N HIS A 890 9.98 -22.86 -63.93
CA HIS A 890 9.49 -21.67 -63.26
C HIS A 890 8.18 -22.00 -62.55
N LEU A 891 8.14 -21.86 -61.22
CA LEU A 891 6.97 -22.16 -60.41
C LEU A 891 6.56 -20.94 -59.59
N PRO A 892 5.25 -20.74 -59.34
CA PRO A 892 4.77 -19.66 -58.49
C PRO A 892 5.20 -19.88 -57.03
N VAL A 893 5.73 -18.81 -56.44
CA VAL A 893 6.13 -18.70 -55.04
C VAL A 893 5.46 -17.47 -54.47
N ASN A 894 4.98 -17.59 -53.23
CA ASN A 894 4.39 -16.47 -52.53
C ASN A 894 5.50 -15.72 -51.76
N ARG A 895 5.69 -14.43 -52.08
CA ARG A 895 6.76 -13.59 -51.55
C ARG A 895 6.20 -12.44 -50.74
N GLY A 896 6.94 -12.03 -49.73
CA GLY A 896 6.61 -10.88 -48.90
C GLY A 896 6.79 -9.56 -49.65
N THR A 897 6.24 -8.51 -49.06
CA THR A 897 6.46 -7.12 -49.46
C THR A 897 7.18 -6.37 -48.34
N PRO A 898 7.88 -5.27 -48.66
CA PRO A 898 8.33 -4.33 -47.65
C PRO A 898 7.13 -3.73 -46.92
N VAL A 899 7.14 -3.79 -45.59
CA VAL A 899 6.08 -3.25 -44.72
C VAL A 899 6.70 -2.51 -43.54
N PRO A 900 6.11 -1.39 -43.07
CA PRO A 900 6.60 -0.63 -41.93
C PRO A 900 6.18 -1.27 -40.59
N PHE A 901 6.46 -2.57 -40.42
CA PHE A 901 6.26 -3.32 -39.18
C PHE A 901 7.58 -3.96 -38.74
N ASP A 902 7.79 -4.04 -37.42
CA ASP A 902 8.97 -4.66 -36.81
C ASP A 902 8.77 -6.19 -36.68
N ALA A 903 9.29 -6.96 -37.65
CA ALA A 903 9.09 -8.41 -37.67
C ALA A 903 9.67 -9.14 -36.44
N ASP A 904 10.70 -8.58 -35.78
CA ASP A 904 11.26 -9.14 -34.55
C ASP A 904 10.24 -9.04 -33.42
N ALA A 905 9.53 -7.91 -33.29
CA ALA A 905 8.49 -7.73 -32.29
C ALA A 905 7.33 -8.73 -32.47
N TYR A 906 6.96 -9.05 -33.70
CA TYR A 906 5.91 -10.03 -34.01
C TYR A 906 6.33 -11.49 -33.84
N THR A 907 7.63 -11.81 -33.98
CA THR A 907 8.12 -13.20 -33.95
C THR A 907 8.80 -13.57 -32.63
N LEU A 908 9.64 -12.68 -32.10
CA LEU A 908 10.42 -12.84 -30.87
C LEU A 908 9.76 -12.20 -29.65
N GLY A 909 8.83 -11.26 -29.82
CA GLY A 909 8.11 -10.60 -28.72
C GLY A 909 8.88 -9.45 -28.06
N THR A 910 9.90 -8.94 -28.74
CA THR A 910 10.65 -7.74 -28.33
C THR A 910 9.74 -6.51 -28.26
N ALA A 911 10.20 -5.45 -27.58
CA ALA A 911 9.50 -4.16 -27.60
C ALA A 911 9.43 -3.63 -29.06
N PRO A 912 8.26 -3.18 -29.52
CA PRO A 912 8.08 -2.76 -30.92
C PRO A 912 8.79 -1.44 -31.22
N ARG A 913 9.49 -1.40 -32.36
CA ARG A 913 10.15 -0.19 -32.88
C ARG A 913 9.34 0.39 -34.04
N SER A 914 8.97 1.67 -33.95
CA SER A 914 8.11 2.35 -34.94
C SER A 914 8.85 2.88 -36.18
N ASP A 915 10.18 2.96 -36.12
CA ASP A 915 11.08 3.40 -37.18
C ASP A 915 11.61 2.25 -38.07
N VAL A 916 11.23 1.00 -37.78
CA VAL A 916 11.69 -0.20 -38.48
C VAL A 916 10.70 -0.66 -39.53
N ALA A 917 11.20 -0.93 -40.74
CA ALA A 917 10.47 -1.61 -41.80
C ALA A 917 11.11 -2.96 -42.12
N SER A 918 10.28 -3.98 -42.36
CA SER A 918 10.70 -5.35 -42.69
C SER A 918 10.49 -5.62 -44.17
N GLU A 919 11.53 -6.08 -44.89
CA GLU A 919 11.53 -6.15 -46.35
C GLU A 919 10.67 -7.29 -46.96
N ALA A 920 10.44 -8.38 -46.21
CA ALA A 920 9.88 -9.63 -46.75
C ALA A 920 8.81 -10.24 -45.84
N ILE A 921 7.70 -9.52 -45.65
CA ILE A 921 6.57 -9.96 -44.81
C ILE A 921 5.30 -10.14 -45.63
N ILE A 922 4.51 -11.15 -45.27
CA ILE A 922 3.19 -11.42 -45.82
C ILE A 922 2.13 -11.09 -44.76
N ILE A 923 1.15 -10.25 -45.12
CA ILE A 923 0.00 -9.91 -44.28
C ILE A 923 -1.15 -10.88 -44.59
N GLU A 924 -1.67 -11.59 -43.59
CA GLU A 924 -2.84 -12.48 -43.71
C GLU A 924 -3.99 -11.96 -42.82
N GLN A 925 -5.22 -11.94 -43.34
CA GLN A 925 -6.41 -11.62 -42.54
C GLN A 925 -6.70 -12.70 -41.49
N LEU A 926 -7.11 -12.28 -40.29
CA LEU A 926 -7.40 -13.14 -39.14
C LEU A 926 -8.91 -13.20 -38.89
N GLY A 927 -9.55 -14.25 -39.40
CA GLY A 927 -11.00 -14.42 -39.30
C GLY A 927 -11.76 -13.50 -40.27
N THR A 928 -13.01 -13.19 -39.95
CA THR A 928 -13.87 -12.29 -40.75
C THR A 928 -14.00 -10.92 -40.08
N PRO A 929 -14.23 -9.84 -40.87
CA PRO A 929 -14.49 -8.51 -40.33
C PRO A 929 -15.66 -8.46 -39.33
N PHE A 930 -15.52 -7.63 -38.29
CA PHE A 930 -16.59 -7.30 -37.37
C PHE A 930 -17.31 -6.04 -37.86
N ALA A 931 -18.59 -6.19 -38.23
CA ALA A 931 -19.39 -5.12 -38.80
C ALA A 931 -19.56 -3.89 -37.86
N ALA A 932 -19.80 -2.75 -38.48
CA ALA A 932 -20.24 -1.52 -37.81
C ALA A 932 -21.54 -1.71 -37.02
N SER A 933 -21.69 -0.92 -35.95
CA SER A 933 -22.86 -0.90 -35.07
C SER A 933 -23.52 0.48 -35.13
N ALA A 934 -24.85 0.54 -35.16
CA ALA A 934 -25.55 1.81 -35.06
C ALA A 934 -25.39 2.43 -33.67
N LEU A 935 -25.21 3.76 -33.60
CA LEU A 935 -25.26 4.50 -32.33
C LEU A 935 -26.63 4.29 -31.68
N PRO A 936 -26.72 3.93 -30.39
CA PRO A 936 -28.03 3.72 -29.75
C PRO A 936 -28.81 5.04 -29.66
N ALA A 937 -30.10 5.00 -30.01
CA ALA A 937 -30.93 6.19 -30.23
C ALA A 937 -31.09 7.14 -29.02
N SER A 938 -30.73 6.71 -27.81
CA SER A 938 -30.72 7.53 -26.59
C SER A 938 -29.45 8.38 -26.41
N TYR A 939 -28.47 8.26 -27.33
CA TYR A 939 -27.18 8.92 -27.27
C TYR A 939 -26.88 9.80 -28.50
N THR A 940 -25.96 10.72 -28.30
CA THR A 940 -25.24 11.49 -29.32
C THR A 940 -23.77 11.10 -29.25
N LEU A 941 -22.99 11.28 -30.33
CA LEU A 941 -21.57 10.92 -30.29
C LEU A 941 -20.78 11.68 -29.19
N GLN A 942 -21.21 12.90 -28.82
CA GLN A 942 -20.56 13.69 -27.76
C GLN A 942 -20.79 13.15 -26.34
N ASN A 943 -21.93 12.49 -26.08
CA ASN A 943 -22.28 11.96 -24.74
C ASN A 943 -22.25 10.43 -24.67
N TYR A 944 -21.82 9.76 -25.74
CA TYR A 944 -21.67 8.31 -25.80
C TYR A 944 -20.29 7.89 -25.31
N VAL A 945 -20.23 7.20 -24.18
CA VAL A 945 -19.01 6.55 -23.68
C VAL A 945 -19.22 5.04 -23.76
N PRO A 946 -18.48 4.30 -24.59
CA PRO A 946 -18.66 2.85 -24.71
C PRO A 946 -18.15 2.12 -23.47
N ASN A 947 -18.92 1.15 -22.97
CA ASN A 947 -18.42 0.14 -22.03
C ASN A 947 -17.56 -0.87 -22.79
N THR A 948 -16.32 -0.48 -23.10
CA THR A 948 -15.42 -1.25 -23.97
C THR A 948 -15.04 -2.59 -23.36
N TYR A 949 -14.80 -2.66 -22.05
CA TYR A 949 -14.49 -3.92 -21.35
C TYR A 949 -15.68 -4.90 -21.36
N GLY A 950 -16.88 -4.40 -21.09
CA GLY A 950 -18.13 -5.18 -21.07
C GLY A 950 -18.77 -5.42 -22.44
N SER A 951 -18.22 -4.85 -23.52
CA SER A 951 -18.80 -4.95 -24.86
C SER A 951 -18.75 -6.38 -25.42
N ARG A 952 -19.88 -6.82 -25.98
CA ARG A 952 -19.98 -8.07 -26.74
C ARG A 952 -19.12 -8.07 -28.00
N LYS A 953 -18.88 -6.89 -28.59
CA LYS A 953 -18.04 -6.74 -29.79
C LYS A 953 -16.57 -6.87 -29.42
N THR A 954 -16.12 -6.14 -28.39
CA THR A 954 -14.76 -6.30 -27.83
C THR A 954 -14.49 -7.75 -27.43
N ALA A 955 -15.42 -8.41 -26.72
CA ALA A 955 -15.27 -9.81 -26.32
C ALA A 955 -15.00 -10.75 -27.51
N ARG A 956 -15.75 -10.60 -28.62
CA ARG A 956 -15.53 -11.40 -29.85
C ARG A 956 -14.22 -11.07 -30.56
N ILE A 957 -13.78 -9.80 -30.53
CA ILE A 957 -12.50 -9.37 -31.10
C ILE A 957 -11.34 -10.03 -30.34
N VAL A 958 -11.31 -9.90 -29.01
CA VAL A 958 -10.21 -10.46 -28.20
C VAL A 958 -10.21 -11.99 -28.20
N GLU A 959 -11.38 -12.62 -28.30
CA GLU A 959 -11.49 -14.08 -28.45
C GLU A 959 -10.91 -14.55 -29.79
N ALA A 960 -11.22 -13.85 -30.90
CA ALA A 960 -10.63 -14.16 -32.20
C ALA A 960 -9.10 -14.01 -32.23
N ILE A 961 -8.55 -13.01 -31.53
CA ILE A 961 -7.10 -12.84 -31.36
C ILE A 961 -6.52 -14.00 -30.51
N ALA A 962 -7.08 -14.24 -29.32
CA ALA A 962 -6.57 -15.23 -28.38
C ALA A 962 -6.70 -16.68 -28.88
N GLN A 963 -7.67 -16.98 -29.74
CA GLN A 963 -7.81 -18.29 -30.38
C GLN A 963 -7.00 -18.41 -31.69
N GLY A 964 -7.04 -17.39 -32.55
CA GLY A 964 -6.47 -17.42 -33.90
C GLY A 964 -4.99 -17.04 -34.01
N ASN A 965 -4.47 -16.25 -33.06
CA ASN A 965 -3.06 -15.84 -33.00
C ASN A 965 -2.51 -15.85 -31.57
N PHE A 966 -2.75 -16.95 -30.84
CA PHE A 966 -2.12 -17.16 -29.53
C PHE A 966 -0.58 -17.18 -29.64
N TYR A 967 0.09 -16.51 -28.69
CA TYR A 967 1.53 -16.28 -28.70
C TYR A 967 2.37 -17.56 -28.62
N GLU A 968 1.82 -18.64 -28.08
CA GLU A 968 2.46 -19.96 -28.04
C GLU A 968 1.72 -20.97 -28.95
N SER A 969 2.45 -21.90 -29.59
CA SER A 969 1.82 -22.96 -30.39
C SER A 969 1.37 -24.14 -29.51
N PRO A 970 0.28 -24.86 -29.86
CA PRO A 970 -0.14 -26.05 -29.13
C PRO A 970 0.94 -27.14 -29.09
N ASP A 971 1.69 -27.29 -30.18
CA ASP A 971 2.75 -28.29 -30.30
C ASP A 971 3.94 -27.98 -29.38
N ALA A 972 4.32 -26.70 -29.24
CA ALA A 972 5.38 -26.28 -28.32
C ALA A 972 4.98 -26.52 -26.85
N LEU A 973 3.74 -26.16 -26.49
CA LEU A 973 3.19 -26.42 -25.15
C LEU A 973 3.23 -27.91 -24.80
N LEU A 974 2.77 -28.78 -25.70
CA LEU A 974 2.77 -30.22 -25.52
C LEU A 974 4.18 -30.81 -25.48
N GLN A 975 5.10 -30.32 -26.31
CA GLN A 975 6.50 -30.75 -26.31
C GLN A 975 7.20 -30.40 -25.00
N ARG A 976 7.01 -29.18 -24.45
CA ARG A 976 7.54 -28.82 -23.12
C ARG A 976 6.96 -29.71 -22.03
N ALA A 977 5.65 -29.91 -22.01
CA ALA A 977 4.94 -30.70 -21.00
C ALA A 977 5.31 -32.20 -21.03
N THR A 978 5.79 -32.72 -22.15
CA THR A 978 6.12 -34.15 -22.29
C THR A 978 7.36 -34.56 -21.48
N GLU A 979 8.33 -33.66 -21.30
CA GLU A 979 9.63 -33.90 -20.61
C GLU A 979 10.36 -35.19 -21.03
N GLN A 980 11.41 -35.08 -21.85
CA GLN A 980 12.19 -36.27 -22.26
C GLN A 980 12.94 -36.90 -21.09
N VAL A 981 12.57 -38.13 -20.74
CA VAL A 981 13.28 -38.95 -19.74
C VAL A 981 14.63 -39.46 -20.28
N PRO A 982 15.60 -39.80 -19.41
CA PRO A 982 16.92 -40.28 -19.85
C PRO A 982 16.87 -41.49 -20.79
N LEU A 983 15.90 -42.40 -20.62
CA LEU A 983 15.72 -43.53 -21.53
C LEU A 983 15.25 -43.11 -22.94
N GLU A 984 14.36 -42.12 -23.05
CA GLU A 984 13.91 -41.59 -24.35
C GLU A 984 15.06 -40.90 -25.07
N ARG A 985 15.86 -40.08 -24.36
CA ARG A 985 17.08 -39.50 -24.94
C ARG A 985 18.07 -40.56 -25.44
N ARG A 986 18.11 -41.74 -24.82
CA ARG A 986 18.92 -42.89 -25.31
C ARG A 986 18.29 -43.59 -26.51
N ARG A 987 16.96 -43.69 -26.59
CA ARG A 987 16.23 -44.20 -27.77
C ARG A 987 16.29 -43.24 -28.96
N GLU A 988 16.34 -41.93 -28.71
CA GLU A 988 16.30 -40.86 -29.72
C GLU A 988 17.68 -40.29 -30.11
N ALA A 989 18.78 -40.84 -29.61
CA ALA A 989 20.16 -40.39 -29.83
C ALA A 989 20.69 -40.54 -31.28
N ARG A 990 19.84 -40.33 -32.28
CA ARG A 990 20.17 -40.21 -33.71
C ARG A 990 19.62 -38.95 -34.40
N THR A 991 18.99 -38.02 -33.67
CA THR A 991 18.61 -36.69 -34.22
C THR A 991 18.92 -35.54 -33.25
N ARG A 992 19.02 -34.32 -33.78
CA ARG A 992 19.63 -33.13 -33.13
C ARG A 992 18.87 -32.62 -31.90
N ALA A 993 19.62 -32.07 -30.95
CA ALA A 993 19.14 -31.49 -29.69
C ALA A 993 18.45 -30.12 -29.86
N HIS A 994 17.68 -29.74 -28.84
CA HIS A 994 17.33 -28.34 -28.53
C HIS A 994 17.33 -28.11 -27.00
N ASN A 995 17.90 -26.99 -26.56
CA ASN A 995 17.82 -26.50 -25.19
C ASN A 995 16.75 -25.40 -25.14
N PHE A 996 15.67 -25.56 -24.36
CA PHE A 996 14.62 -24.54 -24.25
C PHE A 996 13.76 -24.67 -22.98
N LEU A 997 14.26 -24.22 -21.80
CA LEU A 997 13.59 -24.48 -20.50
C LEU A 997 13.75 -23.42 -19.38
N LEU A 998 14.06 -22.15 -19.65
CA LEU A 998 14.33 -21.16 -18.57
C LEU A 998 13.67 -19.77 -18.73
N GLY A 999 12.39 -19.74 -19.08
CA GLY A 999 11.58 -18.52 -19.00
C GLY A 999 10.09 -18.82 -18.85
N PHE A 1000 9.33 -17.77 -18.51
CA PHE A 1000 7.85 -17.71 -18.49
C PHE A 1000 7.14 -18.45 -17.35
N VAL A 1001 6.81 -17.68 -16.32
CA VAL A 1001 5.42 -17.62 -15.87
C VAL A 1001 4.99 -16.15 -16.03
N PRO A 1002 4.17 -15.78 -17.04
CA PRO A 1002 3.59 -14.44 -17.08
C PRO A 1002 2.61 -14.28 -15.90
N PHE A 1003 2.33 -13.04 -15.51
CA PHE A 1003 1.36 -12.70 -14.45
C PHE A 1003 1.77 -13.07 -13.01
N VAL A 1004 3.06 -13.36 -12.73
CA VAL A 1004 3.50 -13.69 -11.36
C VAL A 1004 3.38 -12.50 -10.42
N GLY A 1005 3.74 -11.28 -10.87
CA GLY A 1005 3.58 -10.08 -10.05
C GLY A 1005 2.11 -9.80 -9.75
N ALA A 1006 1.26 -9.86 -10.78
CA ALA A 1006 -0.18 -9.75 -10.63
C ALA A 1006 -0.77 -10.82 -9.68
N TYR A 1007 -0.37 -12.09 -9.84
CA TYR A 1007 -0.83 -13.22 -9.02
C TYR A 1007 -0.42 -13.12 -7.55
N GLN A 1008 0.80 -12.64 -7.24
CA GLN A 1008 1.23 -12.47 -5.86
C GLN A 1008 0.33 -11.47 -5.12
N GLU A 1009 0.01 -10.34 -5.76
CA GLU A 1009 -0.93 -9.35 -5.21
C GLU A 1009 -2.36 -9.89 -5.13
N PHE A 1010 -2.88 -10.57 -6.18
CA PHE A 1010 -4.21 -11.19 -6.13
C PHE A 1010 -4.32 -12.24 -5.01
N LYS A 1011 -3.25 -13.00 -4.75
CA LYS A 1011 -3.18 -13.95 -3.64
C LYS A 1011 -3.11 -13.27 -2.27
N ALA A 1012 -2.48 -12.09 -2.19
CA ALA A 1012 -2.47 -11.25 -0.99
C ALA A 1012 -3.80 -10.51 -0.74
N GLY A 1013 -4.68 -10.44 -1.75
CA GLY A 1013 -5.94 -9.67 -1.70
C GLY A 1013 -5.83 -8.26 -2.30
N ASN A 1014 -4.64 -7.85 -2.74
CA ASN A 1014 -4.35 -6.52 -3.27
C ASN A 1014 -4.74 -6.41 -4.75
N ILE A 1015 -6.04 -6.37 -5.06
CA ILE A 1015 -6.50 -6.52 -6.45
C ILE A 1015 -6.11 -5.32 -7.35
N GLY A 1016 -6.12 -4.08 -6.85
CA GLY A 1016 -5.67 -2.94 -7.66
C GLY A 1016 -4.16 -2.97 -7.93
N SER A 1017 -3.33 -3.26 -6.93
CA SER A 1017 -1.89 -3.51 -7.11
C SER A 1017 -1.63 -4.68 -8.07
N GLY A 1018 -2.42 -5.75 -8.02
CA GLY A 1018 -2.32 -6.87 -8.96
C GLY A 1018 -2.64 -6.47 -10.41
N LEU A 1019 -3.62 -5.57 -10.61
CA LEU A 1019 -3.93 -4.99 -11.92
C LEU A 1019 -2.89 -3.95 -12.39
N ALA A 1020 -2.24 -3.23 -11.48
CA ALA A 1020 -1.11 -2.36 -11.81
C ALA A 1020 0.15 -3.18 -12.19
N ASN A 1021 0.47 -4.22 -11.42
CA ASN A 1021 1.57 -5.15 -11.70
C ASN A 1021 1.37 -5.91 -13.00
N LEU A 1022 0.12 -6.18 -13.41
CA LEU A 1022 -0.19 -6.74 -14.73
C LEU A 1022 0.35 -5.88 -15.88
N ALA A 1023 0.31 -4.55 -15.76
CA ALA A 1023 0.87 -3.63 -16.76
C ALA A 1023 2.41 -3.61 -16.74
N VAL A 1024 3.03 -3.92 -15.60
CA VAL A 1024 4.49 -4.02 -15.41
C VAL A 1024 5.05 -5.41 -15.73
N ASP A 1025 4.22 -6.46 -15.77
CA ASP A 1025 4.57 -7.86 -16.08
C ASP A 1025 4.98 -8.04 -17.57
N THR A 1026 6.09 -7.39 -17.96
CA THR A 1026 6.75 -7.41 -19.27
C THR A 1026 7.98 -8.31 -19.29
N VAL A 1027 8.29 -9.02 -18.20
CA VAL A 1027 9.46 -9.93 -18.12
C VAL A 1027 9.15 -11.25 -18.81
N GLY A 1028 9.16 -11.18 -20.15
CA GLY A 1028 9.06 -12.32 -21.05
C GLY A 1028 9.93 -12.13 -22.28
N VAL A 1029 10.88 -13.05 -22.51
CA VAL A 1029 11.89 -13.06 -23.59
C VAL A 1029 12.98 -11.98 -23.45
N ALA A 1030 14.09 -12.34 -22.81
CA ALA A 1030 15.39 -11.69 -23.05
C ALA A 1030 16.42 -12.76 -23.46
N ILE A 1031 16.41 -13.15 -24.74
CA ILE A 1031 17.42 -14.07 -25.30
C ILE A 1031 18.68 -13.26 -25.65
N GLY A 1032 19.53 -13.06 -24.62
CA GLY A 1032 20.97 -12.83 -24.73
C GLY A 1032 21.51 -11.63 -25.53
N ALA A 1033 21.67 -10.48 -24.89
CA ALA A 1033 22.76 -9.51 -25.14
C ALA A 1033 23.02 -8.63 -23.89
N ALA A 1034 24.24 -8.10 -23.77
CA ALA A 1034 24.87 -7.60 -22.54
C ALA A 1034 24.24 -6.37 -21.81
N GLY A 1035 23.81 -6.57 -20.54
CA GLY A 1035 23.92 -5.62 -19.40
C GLY A 1035 22.99 -4.38 -19.34
N PRO A 1036 22.84 -3.72 -18.17
CA PRO A 1036 22.78 -4.24 -16.80
C PRO A 1036 21.45 -3.87 -16.10
N ALA A 1037 20.59 -4.85 -15.79
CA ALA A 1037 19.35 -4.61 -15.05
C ALA A 1037 19.60 -4.47 -13.53
N ARG A 1038 19.82 -3.24 -13.04
CA ARG A 1038 19.79 -2.91 -11.60
C ARG A 1038 18.36 -2.52 -11.19
N GLY A 1039 17.55 -3.48 -10.75
CA GLY A 1039 16.19 -3.19 -10.29
C GLY A 1039 15.33 -4.33 -9.72
N LEU A 1040 15.78 -5.60 -9.73
CA LEU A 1040 14.94 -6.75 -9.33
C LEU A 1040 15.73 -7.86 -8.59
N ILE A 1041 16.46 -7.50 -7.53
CA ILE A 1041 17.29 -8.46 -6.74
C ILE A 1041 16.87 -8.56 -5.25
N ARG A 1042 15.87 -7.79 -4.78
CA ARG A 1042 15.36 -7.92 -3.39
C ARG A 1042 14.33 -9.05 -3.19
N SER A 1043 13.55 -9.42 -4.21
CA SER A 1043 12.56 -10.51 -4.12
C SER A 1043 13.17 -11.91 -4.10
N ALA A 1044 14.34 -12.13 -4.70
CA ALA A 1044 14.98 -13.45 -4.74
C ALA A 1044 15.60 -13.90 -3.40
N LYS A 1045 15.90 -12.97 -2.47
CA LYS A 1045 16.43 -13.31 -1.13
C LYS A 1045 15.34 -13.67 -0.10
N ALA A 1046 14.07 -13.42 -0.41
CA ALA A 1046 12.94 -13.80 0.46
C ALA A 1046 12.44 -15.25 0.25
N LEU A 1047 12.85 -15.92 -0.84
CA LEU A 1047 12.42 -17.29 -1.18
C LEU A 1047 13.38 -18.40 -0.72
N ALA A 1048 14.38 -18.05 0.10
CA ALA A 1048 15.22 -19.05 0.78
C ALA A 1048 14.49 -19.61 2.01
N PHE A 1049 13.70 -20.67 1.81
CA PHE A 1049 13.23 -21.53 2.91
C PHE A 1049 14.42 -21.97 3.76
N LYS A 1050 14.61 -21.37 4.95
CA LYS A 1050 15.47 -21.93 5.98
C LYS A 1050 14.79 -23.19 6.52
N PRO A 1051 15.39 -24.38 6.45
CA PRO A 1051 14.82 -25.55 7.10
C PRO A 1051 14.95 -25.37 8.62
N LEU A 1052 13.83 -25.13 9.30
CA LEU A 1052 13.75 -25.08 10.76
C LEU A 1052 14.13 -26.44 11.35
N LYS A 1053 15.42 -26.60 11.68
CA LYS A 1053 15.91 -27.70 12.52
C LYS A 1053 15.90 -27.27 13.98
N GLY A 1054 15.03 -27.90 14.76
CA GLY A 1054 15.05 -27.83 16.21
C GLY A 1054 13.88 -27.05 16.81
N ILE A 1055 12.81 -27.76 17.14
CA ILE A 1055 12.47 -28.15 18.51
C ILE A 1055 11.57 -29.38 18.41
N ALA A 1056 12.09 -30.53 18.84
CA ALA A 1056 11.27 -31.69 19.10
C ALA A 1056 10.98 -31.76 20.60
N ARG A 1057 9.78 -32.26 20.94
CA ARG A 1057 9.41 -32.84 22.25
C ARG A 1057 9.13 -31.86 23.40
N ARG A 1058 7.86 -31.48 23.53
CA ARG A 1058 7.00 -31.86 24.69
C ARG A 1058 5.51 -31.64 24.34
N LEU A 1059 4.75 -32.74 24.31
CA LEU A 1059 3.29 -32.75 24.16
C LEU A 1059 2.67 -33.53 25.33
N THR A 1060 1.78 -32.89 26.07
CA THR A 1060 0.70 -33.44 26.91
C THR A 1060 -0.24 -32.26 27.22
N ALA A 1061 -1.57 -32.31 27.06
CA ALA A 1061 -2.43 -33.36 26.52
C ALA A 1061 -3.78 -32.79 26.01
N ALA A 1062 -4.45 -33.56 25.15
CA ALA A 1062 -5.91 -33.60 24.93
C ALA A 1062 -6.70 -32.32 24.59
N VAL A 1063 -6.84 -32.02 23.29
CA VAL A 1063 -8.14 -31.66 22.69
C VAL A 1063 -8.30 -32.46 21.39
N SER A 1064 -9.46 -33.09 21.18
CA SER A 1064 -9.75 -33.88 19.98
C SER A 1064 -10.00 -32.99 18.76
N PRO A 1065 -9.52 -33.36 17.55
CA PRO A 1065 -9.84 -32.60 16.34
C PRO A 1065 -11.28 -32.91 15.91
N MET A 1066 -12.20 -31.97 16.16
CA MET A 1066 -13.50 -32.01 15.51
C MET A 1066 -13.31 -31.62 14.05
N VAL A 1067 -13.64 -32.52 13.12
CA VAL A 1067 -13.56 -32.27 11.68
C VAL A 1067 -14.58 -31.20 11.31
N SER A 1068 -14.14 -29.96 11.16
CA SER A 1068 -14.93 -28.90 10.55
C SER A 1068 -14.74 -28.93 9.03
N THR A 1069 -15.87 -28.91 8.32
CA THR A 1069 -15.92 -28.66 6.87
C THR A 1069 -15.21 -27.34 6.55
N SER A 1070 -14.31 -27.38 5.57
CA SER A 1070 -13.47 -26.26 5.14
C SER A 1070 -14.26 -25.17 4.41
N ALA A 1071 -15.07 -24.43 5.16
CA ALA A 1071 -15.47 -23.09 4.75
C ALA A 1071 -14.21 -22.23 4.63
N ARG A 1072 -13.89 -21.76 3.42
CA ARG A 1072 -12.92 -20.68 3.23
C ARG A 1072 -13.49 -19.42 3.88
N VAL A 1073 -13.11 -19.19 5.14
CA VAL A 1073 -13.25 -17.88 5.76
C VAL A 1073 -12.41 -16.92 4.92
N LYS A 1074 -13.05 -15.89 4.35
CA LYS A 1074 -12.33 -14.85 3.62
C LYS A 1074 -11.54 -14.02 4.64
N PRO A 1075 -10.33 -13.53 4.28
CA PRO A 1075 -9.63 -12.56 5.13
C PRO A 1075 -10.52 -11.33 5.38
N ALA A 1076 -10.23 -10.59 6.44
CA ALA A 1076 -10.95 -9.35 6.74
C ALA A 1076 -10.89 -8.41 5.54
N ALA A 1077 -12.05 -7.95 5.06
CA ALA A 1077 -12.11 -7.15 3.85
C ALA A 1077 -11.49 -5.76 4.07
N THR A 1078 -10.59 -5.37 3.18
CA THR A 1078 -9.85 -4.10 3.19
C THR A 1078 -10.80 -2.90 3.00
N PHE A 1079 -10.31 -1.69 3.24
CA PHE A 1079 -11.05 -0.47 2.92
C PHE A 1079 -11.35 -0.36 1.44
N SER A 1080 -10.42 -0.66 0.54
CA SER A 1080 -10.70 -0.63 -0.90
C SER A 1080 -11.90 -1.52 -1.26
N ASP A 1081 -11.94 -2.74 -0.74
CA ASP A 1081 -13.05 -3.66 -0.99
C ASP A 1081 -14.36 -3.19 -0.32
N ARG A 1082 -14.35 -2.77 0.94
CA ARG A 1082 -15.58 -2.37 1.65
C ARG A 1082 -16.11 -0.99 1.24
N ALA A 1083 -15.23 -0.06 0.89
CA ALA A 1083 -15.60 1.29 0.44
C ALA A 1083 -16.21 1.28 -0.97
N PHE A 1084 -15.80 0.34 -1.83
CA PHE A 1084 -16.37 0.19 -3.17
C PHE A 1084 -17.52 -0.81 -3.25
N ASP A 1085 -17.66 -1.82 -2.37
CA ASP A 1085 -18.74 -2.83 -2.43
C ASP A 1085 -20.09 -2.31 -1.87
N PHE A 1086 -20.71 -1.43 -2.67
CA PHE A 1086 -22.05 -0.87 -2.42
C PHE A 1086 -23.20 -1.89 -2.56
N LEU A 1087 -22.90 -3.17 -2.85
CA LEU A 1087 -23.87 -4.23 -3.05
C LEU A 1087 -24.04 -5.07 -1.78
N LYS A 1088 -22.92 -5.52 -1.19
CA LYS A 1088 -22.92 -6.33 0.03
C LYS A 1088 -22.96 -5.46 1.29
N HIS A 1089 -22.27 -4.32 1.28
CA HIS A 1089 -22.18 -3.42 2.43
C HIS A 1089 -23.05 -2.19 2.21
N SER A 1090 -24.37 -2.39 2.24
CA SER A 1090 -25.35 -1.34 1.88
C SER A 1090 -25.79 -0.43 3.05
N GLY A 1091 -25.05 -0.39 4.17
CA GLY A 1091 -25.41 0.32 5.41
C GLY A 1091 -25.91 1.75 5.19
N LEU A 1092 -25.09 2.60 4.55
CA LEU A 1092 -25.47 3.96 4.13
C LEU A 1092 -26.82 4.04 3.40
N PHE A 1093 -27.06 3.12 2.47
CA PHE A 1093 -28.26 3.11 1.64
C PHE A 1093 -29.46 2.40 2.29
N ALA A 1094 -29.23 1.54 3.27
CA ALA A 1094 -30.25 0.94 4.13
C ALA A 1094 -30.74 1.99 5.13
N ASN A 1095 -29.83 2.66 5.82
CA ASN A 1095 -30.11 3.77 6.74
C ASN A 1095 -30.88 4.89 6.02
N ALA A 1096 -30.44 5.31 4.83
CA ALA A 1096 -31.15 6.30 4.00
C ALA A 1096 -32.58 5.88 3.58
N ALA A 1097 -32.86 4.58 3.48
CA ALA A 1097 -34.18 4.06 3.13
C ALA A 1097 -35.08 3.87 4.35
N LEU A 1098 -34.50 3.52 5.51
CA LEU A 1098 -35.20 3.33 6.78
C LEU A 1098 -35.55 4.66 7.45
N ASN A 1099 -34.68 5.67 7.38
CA ASN A 1099 -34.98 7.02 7.87
C ASN A 1099 -34.50 8.13 6.91
N PRO A 1100 -35.32 8.51 5.92
CA PRO A 1100 -34.98 9.58 4.97
C PRO A 1100 -34.95 11.00 5.61
N LEU A 1101 -35.45 11.17 6.84
CA LEU A 1101 -35.39 12.43 7.58
C LEU A 1101 -34.06 12.63 8.32
N ASP A 1102 -33.30 11.56 8.57
CA ASP A 1102 -31.94 11.60 9.14
C ASP A 1102 -30.87 12.05 8.12
N GLY A 1103 -31.26 12.82 7.09
CA GLY A 1103 -30.38 13.53 6.15
C GLY A 1103 -29.32 12.73 5.36
N TYR A 1104 -29.19 11.41 5.55
CA TYR A 1104 -28.37 10.52 4.71
C TYR A 1104 -28.58 10.74 3.21
N PRO A 1105 -29.81 10.95 2.68
CA PRO A 1105 -30.00 11.27 1.27
C PRO A 1105 -29.31 12.57 0.83
N GLN A 1106 -29.19 13.56 1.73
CA GLN A 1106 -28.48 14.82 1.46
C GLN A 1106 -26.96 14.62 1.49
N MET A 1107 -26.45 13.81 2.44
CA MET A 1107 -25.03 13.43 2.48
C MET A 1107 -24.61 12.66 1.22
N ILE A 1108 -25.39 11.64 0.82
CA ILE A 1108 -25.16 10.88 -0.41
C ILE A 1108 -25.17 11.79 -1.64
N ARG A 1109 -26.13 12.72 -1.73
CA ARG A 1109 -26.22 13.69 -2.85
C ARG A 1109 -25.07 14.70 -2.86
N ALA A 1110 -24.57 15.12 -1.69
CA ALA A 1110 -23.39 15.95 -1.58
C ALA A 1110 -22.12 15.17 -1.97
N ALA A 1111 -22.03 13.89 -1.58
CA ALA A 1111 -20.90 13.02 -1.85
C ALA A 1111 -20.81 12.63 -3.33
N THR A 1112 -21.91 12.26 -3.98
CA THR A 1112 -21.91 11.98 -5.43
C THR A 1112 -21.61 13.21 -6.30
N LYS A 1113 -21.84 14.43 -5.77
CA LYS A 1113 -21.37 15.70 -6.36
C LYS A 1113 -19.91 16.05 -6.03
N GLY A 1114 -19.27 15.31 -5.12
CA GLY A 1114 -17.93 15.63 -4.60
C GLY A 1114 -17.88 16.86 -3.68
N VAL A 1115 -19.01 17.41 -3.23
CA VAL A 1115 -19.03 18.59 -2.32
C VAL A 1115 -19.20 18.22 -0.85
N PHE A 1116 -19.30 16.93 -0.53
CA PHE A 1116 -19.23 16.41 0.82
C PHE A 1116 -17.79 16.49 1.34
N ASN A 1117 -17.62 17.04 2.53
CA ASN A 1117 -16.35 17.07 3.23
C ASN A 1117 -16.63 16.59 4.66
N VAL A 1118 -16.05 15.44 4.98
CA VAL A 1118 -16.18 14.73 6.26
C VAL A 1118 -15.76 15.68 7.40
N HIS A 1119 -14.54 16.24 7.32
CA HIS A 1119 -13.93 17.21 8.26
C HIS A 1119 -14.80 18.44 8.62
N LYS A 1120 -15.76 18.84 7.76
CA LYS A 1120 -16.70 19.92 8.06
C LYS A 1120 -17.75 19.56 9.11
N LEU A 1121 -18.11 18.28 9.22
CA LEU A 1121 -19.11 17.81 10.19
C LEU A 1121 -18.64 18.10 11.63
N ILE A 1122 -17.34 17.96 11.88
CA ILE A 1122 -16.68 18.21 13.16
C ILE A 1122 -16.44 19.72 13.38
N LEU A 1123 -15.73 20.37 12.46
CA LEU A 1123 -15.14 21.70 12.71
C LEU A 1123 -16.12 22.86 12.91
N HIS A 1124 -17.35 22.77 12.41
CA HIS A 1124 -18.25 23.95 12.34
C HIS A 1124 -19.39 23.94 13.35
N GLY A 1125 -19.56 22.88 14.15
CA GLY A 1125 -20.62 22.80 15.18
C GLY A 1125 -22.03 23.10 14.65
N ALA A 1126 -22.26 22.96 13.35
CA ALA A 1126 -23.45 23.46 12.68
C ALA A 1126 -24.66 22.68 13.21
N LYS A 1127 -25.53 23.39 13.95
CA LYS A 1127 -26.65 22.83 14.72
C LYS A 1127 -27.68 22.07 13.86
N SER A 1128 -27.53 22.10 12.52
CA SER A 1128 -28.27 21.32 11.53
C SER A 1128 -27.60 20.01 11.09
N SER A 1129 -26.27 19.88 11.08
CA SER A 1129 -25.56 18.67 10.58
C SER A 1129 -25.19 17.69 11.69
N SER A 1130 -24.90 18.15 12.91
CA SER A 1130 -24.57 17.28 14.05
C SER A 1130 -25.71 16.34 14.49
N LYS A 1131 -26.95 16.64 14.07
CA LYS A 1131 -28.14 15.80 14.31
C LYS A 1131 -28.34 14.67 13.30
N VAL A 1132 -27.58 14.67 12.21
CA VAL A 1132 -27.88 13.87 10.99
C VAL A 1132 -27.30 12.46 11.08
N ALA A 1133 -26.05 12.31 11.52
CA ALA A 1133 -25.41 11.00 11.71
C ALA A 1133 -24.32 11.07 12.81
N PRO A 1134 -24.69 11.11 14.11
CA PRO A 1134 -23.74 11.36 15.21
C PRO A 1134 -22.69 10.26 15.40
N HIS A 1135 -22.97 9.02 14.99
CA HIS A 1135 -22.00 7.93 15.04
C HIS A 1135 -20.93 8.05 13.94
N LEU A 1136 -21.26 8.58 12.76
CA LEU A 1136 -20.28 8.88 11.72
C LEU A 1136 -19.34 10.01 12.17
N LEU A 1137 -19.87 11.06 12.80
CA LEU A 1137 -19.08 12.12 13.44
C LEU A 1137 -18.09 11.56 14.48
N THR A 1138 -18.57 10.65 15.35
CA THR A 1138 -17.73 10.01 16.36
C THR A 1138 -16.65 9.12 15.75
N ALA A 1139 -16.98 8.34 14.71
CA ALA A 1139 -16.03 7.48 14.01
C ALA A 1139 -14.96 8.29 13.26
N GLU A 1140 -15.37 9.44 12.69
CA GLU A 1140 -14.48 10.38 12.04
C GLU A 1140 -13.50 11.00 13.03
N GLU A 1141 -14.00 11.52 14.16
CA GLU A 1141 -13.14 12.19 15.15
C GLU A 1141 -12.14 11.21 15.78
N LYS A 1142 -12.58 9.96 16.02
CA LYS A 1142 -11.68 8.86 16.43
C LYS A 1142 -10.60 8.60 15.39
N LEU A 1143 -10.97 8.51 14.11
CA LEU A 1143 -10.02 8.27 13.01
C LEU A 1143 -9.03 9.44 12.85
N ARG A 1144 -9.52 10.69 12.82
CA ARG A 1144 -8.70 11.91 12.78
C ARG A 1144 -7.69 11.92 13.92
N SER A 1145 -8.16 11.73 15.16
CA SER A 1145 -7.32 11.72 16.36
C SER A 1145 -6.24 10.63 16.29
N TYR A 1146 -6.64 9.40 15.92
CA TYR A 1146 -5.73 8.26 15.76
C TYR A 1146 -4.62 8.53 14.73
N LEU A 1147 -4.97 9.16 13.60
CA LEU A 1147 -4.03 9.51 12.54
C LEU A 1147 -3.14 10.70 12.89
N ILE A 1148 -3.61 11.67 13.68
CA ILE A 1148 -2.79 12.79 14.21
C ILE A 1148 -1.65 12.25 15.09
N ILE A 1149 -1.97 11.30 15.96
CA ILE A 1149 -0.99 10.58 16.77
C ILE A 1149 -0.01 9.80 15.87
N ALA A 1150 -0.51 9.11 14.84
CA ALA A 1150 0.31 8.38 13.87
C ALA A 1150 1.22 9.29 13.02
N ALA A 1151 0.88 10.57 12.87
CA ALA A 1151 1.71 11.58 12.21
C ALA A 1151 2.75 12.23 13.15
N GLY A 1152 2.70 11.96 14.46
CA GLY A 1152 3.53 12.65 15.45
C GLY A 1152 3.20 14.14 15.58
N GLN A 1153 1.95 14.52 15.34
CA GLN A 1153 1.49 15.90 15.49
C GLN A 1153 0.74 16.08 16.81
N VAL A 1154 0.94 17.24 17.45
CA VAL A 1154 0.17 17.67 18.62
C VAL A 1154 -1.08 18.37 18.11
N ASP A 1155 -2.28 17.91 18.52
CA ASP A 1155 -3.51 18.64 18.20
C ASP A 1155 -3.48 20.00 18.91
N ARG A 1156 -3.54 21.08 18.11
CA ARG A 1156 -3.26 22.47 18.57
C ARG A 1156 -4.49 23.14 19.20
N GLN A 1157 -5.38 22.39 19.83
CA GLN A 1157 -6.34 22.98 20.76
C GLN A 1157 -5.59 23.41 22.02
N GLU A 1158 -5.24 24.70 22.15
CA GLU A 1158 -4.65 25.24 23.38
C GLU A 1158 -5.64 25.08 24.55
N PRO A 1159 -5.33 24.27 25.60
CA PRO A 1159 -6.28 24.06 26.69
C PRO A 1159 -6.40 25.32 27.56
N GLY A 1160 -7.46 26.10 27.33
CA GLY A 1160 -7.79 27.26 28.15
C GLY A 1160 -7.09 28.56 27.73
N ALA A 1161 -6.88 28.79 26.44
CA ALA A 1161 -6.57 30.12 25.92
C ALA A 1161 -7.63 31.13 26.41
N GLN A 1162 -7.27 31.99 27.37
CA GLN A 1162 -8.17 33.02 27.88
C GLN A 1162 -8.44 34.01 26.75
N SER A 1163 -9.72 34.12 26.32
CA SER A 1163 -10.09 35.06 25.27
C SER A 1163 -9.57 36.46 25.63
N PRO A 1164 -8.86 37.16 24.72
CA PRO A 1164 -8.20 38.42 25.03
C PRO A 1164 -9.18 39.44 25.61
N VAL A 1165 -8.69 40.23 26.57
CA VAL A 1165 -9.51 41.20 27.32
C VAL A 1165 -10.23 42.15 26.36
N GLY A 1166 -11.56 42.16 26.42
CA GLY A 1166 -12.40 42.93 25.50
C GLY A 1166 -12.91 42.15 24.27
N SER A 1167 -12.70 40.84 24.21
CA SER A 1167 -13.36 39.96 23.25
C SER A 1167 -14.90 39.99 23.39
N ARG A 1168 -15.59 39.75 22.28
CA ARG A 1168 -17.06 39.63 22.21
C ARG A 1168 -17.48 38.52 21.26
N THR A 1169 -18.48 37.75 21.67
CA THR A 1169 -19.27 36.91 20.76
C THR A 1169 -20.24 37.77 19.95
N GLY A 1170 -20.58 37.29 18.76
CA GLY A 1170 -21.57 37.91 17.89
C GLY A 1170 -21.66 37.15 16.57
N VAL A 1171 -22.36 37.74 15.62
CA VAL A 1171 -22.62 37.11 14.31
C VAL A 1171 -21.90 37.87 13.20
N TYR A 1172 -21.21 37.13 12.32
CA TYR A 1172 -20.68 37.61 11.05
C TYR A 1172 -21.08 36.67 9.92
N ARG A 1173 -21.76 37.18 8.89
CA ARG A 1173 -22.26 36.42 7.72
C ARG A 1173 -23.04 35.14 8.07
N GLY A 1174 -23.75 35.14 9.20
CA GLY A 1174 -24.55 34.00 9.68
C GLY A 1174 -23.76 32.96 10.50
N ALA A 1175 -22.45 33.14 10.70
CA ALA A 1175 -21.65 32.34 11.62
C ALA A 1175 -21.51 33.05 12.98
N GLU A 1176 -21.54 32.27 14.06
CA GLU A 1176 -21.21 32.71 15.43
C GLU A 1176 -19.68 32.79 15.56
N VAL A 1177 -19.16 33.95 15.99
CA VAL A 1177 -17.71 34.25 15.98
C VAL A 1177 -17.33 35.00 17.26
N GLN A 1178 -16.31 34.52 17.97
CA GLN A 1178 -15.60 35.36 18.94
C GLN A 1178 -14.66 36.31 18.19
N SER A 1179 -14.69 37.58 18.55
CA SER A 1179 -13.86 38.62 17.94
C SER A 1179 -13.28 39.56 18.98
N VAL A 1180 -12.23 40.29 18.64
CA VAL A 1180 -11.70 41.39 19.46
C VAL A 1180 -11.56 42.65 18.61
N ARG A 1181 -11.62 43.81 19.27
CA ARG A 1181 -11.48 45.11 18.60
C ARG A 1181 -10.04 45.60 18.67
N TYR A 1182 -9.42 45.84 17.52
CA TYR A 1182 -8.06 46.36 17.39
C TYR A 1182 -8.00 47.42 16.28
N GLY A 1183 -7.28 48.53 16.49
CA GLY A 1183 -7.16 49.60 15.50
C GLY A 1183 -8.48 50.22 15.03
N GLY A 1184 -9.55 50.12 15.83
CA GLY A 1184 -10.91 50.55 15.48
C GLY A 1184 -11.79 49.47 14.82
N HIS A 1185 -11.17 48.43 14.24
CA HIS A 1185 -11.82 47.33 13.52
C HIS A 1185 -12.06 46.09 14.41
N TRP A 1186 -12.99 45.22 14.00
CA TRP A 1186 -13.20 43.90 14.62
C TRP A 1186 -12.43 42.83 13.84
N TYR A 1187 -11.73 41.95 14.54
CA TYR A 1187 -11.02 40.80 13.97
C TYR A 1187 -11.51 39.52 14.64
N ALA A 1188 -11.70 38.45 13.85
CA ALA A 1188 -12.06 37.15 14.40
C ALA A 1188 -10.92 36.58 15.24
N LEU A 1189 -11.25 35.83 16.30
CA LEU A 1189 -10.28 35.03 17.01
C LEU A 1189 -10.16 33.65 16.37
N ASP A 1190 -8.93 33.14 16.26
CA ASP A 1190 -8.64 31.77 15.87
C ASP A 1190 -9.17 30.82 16.97
N PRO A 1191 -10.07 29.87 16.67
CA PRO A 1191 -10.63 28.97 17.67
C PRO A 1191 -9.60 28.00 18.28
N LEU A 1192 -8.40 27.86 17.71
CA LEU A 1192 -7.36 26.96 18.20
C LEU A 1192 -6.45 27.59 19.27
N ASN A 1193 -6.18 28.90 19.18
CA ASN A 1193 -5.20 29.61 20.03
C ASN A 1193 -5.71 30.97 20.57
N GLY A 1194 -6.96 31.35 20.29
CA GLY A 1194 -7.58 32.58 20.79
C GLY A 1194 -6.99 33.89 20.26
N ARG A 1195 -6.06 33.86 19.30
CA ARG A 1195 -5.40 35.07 18.76
C ARG A 1195 -6.19 35.71 17.62
N PRO A 1196 -6.10 37.02 17.39
CA PRO A 1196 -6.82 37.68 16.30
C PRO A 1196 -6.22 37.29 14.94
N VAL A 1197 -7.08 37.03 13.95
CA VAL A 1197 -6.69 36.55 12.62
C VAL A 1197 -7.57 37.11 11.50
N GLY A 1198 -7.00 37.17 10.29
CA GLY A 1198 -7.72 37.49 9.06
C GLY A 1198 -7.90 38.98 8.78
N THR A 1199 -8.88 39.26 7.91
CA THR A 1199 -9.30 40.60 7.49
C THR A 1199 -10.35 41.21 8.44
N PRO A 1200 -10.58 42.53 8.42
CA PRO A 1200 -11.59 43.18 9.26
C PRO A 1200 -13.01 42.67 9.01
N LEU A 1201 -13.73 42.32 10.07
CA LEU A 1201 -15.11 41.83 10.03
C LEU A 1201 -16.11 42.98 9.78
N SER A 1202 -16.15 43.46 8.54
CA SER A 1202 -17.00 44.57 8.10
C SER A 1202 -18.49 44.19 8.16
N GLY A 1203 -19.16 44.58 9.24
CA GLY A 1203 -20.55 44.21 9.52
C GLY A 1203 -20.73 43.13 10.61
N PHE A 1204 -19.70 42.84 11.42
CA PHE A 1204 -19.87 42.06 12.65
C PHE A 1204 -20.85 42.74 13.60
N VAL A 1205 -21.86 41.99 14.04
CA VAL A 1205 -22.82 42.42 15.06
C VAL A 1205 -22.48 41.70 16.36
N ALA A 1206 -21.90 42.42 17.30
CA ALA A 1206 -21.65 41.91 18.65
C ALA A 1206 -22.98 41.64 19.37
N ASP A 1207 -23.04 40.55 20.12
CA ASP A 1207 -24.19 40.29 20.98
C ASP A 1207 -24.32 41.38 22.05
N ALA A 1208 -25.57 41.65 22.47
CA ALA A 1208 -25.82 42.53 23.60
C ALA A 1208 -25.22 41.89 24.86
N THR A 1209 -24.51 42.69 25.67
CA THR A 1209 -23.98 42.23 26.95
C THR A 1209 -25.13 41.78 27.87
N PRO A 1210 -25.03 40.60 28.51
CA PRO A 1210 -25.99 40.19 29.54
C PRO A 1210 -25.92 41.09 30.79
#